data_AF-A0A3D2MJC3-F1
#
_entry.id   AF-A0A3D2MJC3-F1
#
_cell.length_a   1.000
_cell.length_b   1.000
_cell.length_c   1.000
_cell.angle_alpha   90.00
_cell.angle_beta   90.00
_cell.angle_gamma   90.00
#
_symmetry.space_group_name_H-M   'P 1'
#
loop_
_entity.id
_entity.type
_entity.pdbx_description
1 polymer ?
#
loop_
_entity_poly.entity_id
_entity_poly.type
_entity_poly.pdbx_seq_one_letter_code
_entity_poly.pdbx_strand_id
1 'polypeptide(L)'
;SSDAISSVAYATEAILATLIAAGSGNLGLTLPICFAIVGLLSIVALSYRQTIPAYPNGGGSYIVAKDNLGTLPGLLAAASLMIDYVLTVSVSVAAGVQALATLFPVLSPTFDVVTIDVALVLLIMVVNLRGVRESGSIFAIPTYIFIGSALLLIVVGGIKSFFLEYHPIIGHFQYVAATEPLSIFLILKSFAAGCSAMTGVEAISNGVPAFKKPEARNAAATLTWMAVILGTLFIGITLLATSYHVEANAAGNPTVIGQIAQQVFSGPLFFMYPVFQLATLLILTLAANTSYSDFPRLASLLARDHFLPHQFAFRGDRLAFSIGIVFLAVLASLLLVVFKGDTTSLINLYAVGVFLSFTLSQSGMVRHWWRLRSEHKGWQRSLAINGLGAATTLLVAVVIASTKFLEGAWIVVVLIPLLVAMFLAISLHYQRVERERTTEIPIHPKDIQHRLIVPITELNVAAKQSLAYARSISSHVTAIHVAIDCKETNALARTWQEWQQSLSENEQSQLEVVEPARRSFPRSVLDYIDALEQQYPGDTLTVVLHEIAEPSLLKRLFRNLIVLRLKIALFLRPNIVVTDFVPPQQSGDMPIRPINIRHRFIVPIAELDRASVQSLAYARSISPHVTAAHVAIEAQDVEKVRAKWERLQTYLTKEEETHLVVIESPYRSLARPLLAYIDTVHEMHAEETLTVILPEFVVAHWWEYLLHNQTAFQLKTALLARPGIVVTDIPQHLRRQSKDKMA
;
A
#
# COMPACT_ATOMS: atom_id res chain seq x y z
N SER A 1 -17.77 -16.83 -5.94
CA SER A 1 -17.19 -15.68 -5.22
C SER A 1 -17.76 -15.72 -3.82
N SER A 2 -16.95 -15.81 -2.78
CA SER A 2 -17.41 -15.72 -1.38
C SER A 2 -18.05 -14.38 -1.11
N ASP A 3 -17.39 -13.31 -1.56
CA ASP A 3 -17.81 -11.91 -1.44
C ASP A 3 -19.26 -11.70 -1.86
N ALA A 4 -19.57 -11.89 -3.15
CA ALA A 4 -20.92 -11.70 -3.66
C ALA A 4 -21.99 -12.62 -3.04
N ILE A 5 -21.65 -13.88 -2.75
CA ILE A 5 -22.63 -14.85 -2.24
C ILE A 5 -22.94 -14.60 -0.75
N SER A 6 -21.95 -14.08 -0.01
CA SER A 6 -22.11 -13.79 1.42
C SER A 6 -23.11 -12.66 1.69
N SER A 7 -23.31 -11.73 0.74
CA SER A 7 -24.20 -10.58 0.91
C SER A 7 -25.67 -10.97 1.16
N VAL A 8 -26.07 -12.19 0.79
CA VAL A 8 -27.41 -12.72 1.08
C VAL A 8 -27.67 -12.88 2.58
N ALA A 9 -26.61 -13.03 3.39
CA ALA A 9 -26.73 -13.20 4.84
C ALA A 9 -27.33 -11.96 5.53
N TYR A 10 -27.15 -10.76 4.96
CA TYR A 10 -27.60 -9.49 5.56
C TYR A 10 -28.52 -8.65 4.65
N ALA A 11 -28.58 -8.90 3.35
CA ALA A 11 -29.37 -8.05 2.45
C ALA A 11 -30.88 -8.13 2.67
N THR A 12 -31.44 -9.31 2.93
CA THR A 12 -32.88 -9.46 3.23
C THR A 12 -33.22 -8.74 4.53
N GLU A 13 -32.34 -8.86 5.53
CA GLU A 13 -32.47 -8.17 6.81
C GLU A 13 -32.46 -6.65 6.66
N ALA A 14 -31.58 -6.11 5.81
CA ALA A 14 -31.52 -4.68 5.54
C ALA A 14 -32.81 -4.12 4.92
N ILE A 15 -33.50 -4.88 4.05
CA ILE A 15 -34.80 -4.49 3.50
C ILE A 15 -35.84 -4.45 4.62
N LEU A 16 -35.93 -5.53 5.41
CA LEU A 16 -36.91 -5.67 6.49
C LEU A 16 -36.72 -4.60 7.57
N ALA A 17 -35.49 -4.36 8.02
CA ALA A 17 -35.15 -3.36 9.03
C ALA A 17 -35.54 -1.94 8.60
N THR A 18 -35.51 -1.65 7.31
CA THR A 18 -35.94 -0.34 6.78
C THR A 18 -37.46 -0.28 6.61
N LEU A 19 -38.06 -1.36 6.11
CA LEU A 19 -39.48 -1.41 5.75
C LEU A 19 -40.40 -1.51 6.99
N ILE A 20 -39.90 -2.04 8.11
CA ILE A 20 -40.66 -2.16 9.36
C ILE A 20 -41.13 -0.80 9.91
N ALA A 21 -40.48 0.31 9.53
CA ALA A 21 -40.93 1.67 9.84
C ALA A 21 -42.31 1.99 9.24
N ALA A 22 -42.70 1.32 8.15
CA ALA A 22 -44.04 1.38 7.55
C ALA A 22 -45.08 0.53 8.31
N GLY A 23 -44.67 -0.14 9.38
CA GLY A 23 -45.45 -1.11 10.14
C GLY A 23 -45.40 -2.53 9.58
N SER A 24 -45.59 -3.52 10.46
CA SER A 24 -45.48 -4.95 10.14
C SER A 24 -46.41 -5.42 9.01
N GLY A 25 -47.54 -4.73 8.79
CA GLY A 25 -48.51 -5.03 7.72
C GLY A 25 -48.00 -4.78 6.29
N ASN A 26 -46.94 -3.99 6.12
CA ASN A 26 -46.39 -3.65 4.81
C ASN A 26 -45.16 -4.49 4.41
N LEU A 27 -44.73 -5.43 5.26
CA LEU A 27 -43.55 -6.28 5.02
C LEU A 27 -43.69 -7.17 3.76
N GLY A 28 -44.89 -7.38 3.25
CA GLY A 28 -45.12 -8.07 1.96
C GLY A 28 -44.47 -7.37 0.75
N LEU A 29 -44.14 -6.07 0.85
CA LEU A 29 -43.42 -5.34 -0.21
C LEU A 29 -41.93 -5.74 -0.33
N THR A 30 -41.40 -6.51 0.63
CA THR A 30 -40.02 -7.04 0.59
C THR A 30 -39.78 -7.87 -0.68
N LEU A 31 -40.76 -8.67 -1.11
CA LEU A 31 -40.61 -9.58 -2.24
C LEU A 31 -40.56 -8.83 -3.60
N PRO A 32 -41.46 -7.89 -3.92
CA PRO A 32 -41.31 -7.02 -5.10
C PRO A 32 -39.97 -6.27 -5.13
N ILE A 33 -39.52 -5.75 -3.98
CA ILE A 33 -38.21 -5.06 -3.87
C ILE A 33 -37.07 -6.02 -4.20
N CYS A 34 -37.11 -7.26 -3.69
CA CYS A 34 -36.14 -8.30 -3.99
C CYS A 34 -36.08 -8.60 -5.50
N PHE A 35 -37.22 -8.77 -6.18
CA PHE A 35 -37.24 -8.98 -7.63
C PHE A 35 -36.65 -7.80 -8.41
N ALA A 36 -36.91 -6.56 -8.00
CA ALA A 36 -36.30 -5.39 -8.61
C ALA A 36 -34.75 -5.40 -8.46
N ILE A 37 -34.24 -5.76 -7.28
CA ILE A 37 -32.80 -5.88 -7.02
C ILE A 37 -32.17 -7.01 -7.86
N VAL A 38 -32.83 -8.17 -7.99
CA VAL A 38 -32.32 -9.26 -8.84
C VAL A 38 -32.35 -8.88 -10.33
N GLY A 39 -33.34 -8.09 -10.76
CA GLY A 39 -33.35 -7.48 -12.09
C GLY A 39 -32.14 -6.58 -12.31
N LEU A 40 -31.82 -5.72 -11.33
CA LEU A 40 -30.63 -4.87 -11.37
C LEU A 40 -29.32 -5.68 -11.36
N LEU A 41 -29.23 -6.72 -10.54
CA LEU A 41 -28.10 -7.66 -10.53
C LEU A 41 -27.89 -8.28 -11.92
N SER A 42 -28.97 -8.65 -12.61
CA SER A 42 -28.92 -9.21 -13.95
C SER A 42 -28.37 -8.21 -14.96
N ILE A 43 -28.78 -6.94 -14.89
CA ILE A 43 -28.25 -5.86 -15.75
C ILE A 43 -26.74 -5.68 -15.50
N VAL A 44 -26.32 -5.58 -14.24
CA VAL A 44 -24.91 -5.38 -13.87
C VAL A 44 -24.06 -6.59 -14.29
N ALA A 45 -24.52 -7.81 -14.02
CA ALA A 45 -23.80 -9.04 -14.41
C ALA A 45 -23.65 -9.16 -15.94
N LEU A 46 -24.70 -8.82 -16.71
CA LEU A 46 -24.64 -8.82 -18.17
C LEU A 46 -23.64 -7.79 -18.71
N SER A 47 -23.54 -6.61 -18.09
CA SER A 47 -22.52 -5.64 -18.46
C SER A 47 -21.11 -6.14 -18.13
N TYR A 48 -20.85 -6.59 -16.90
CA TYR A 48 -19.49 -7.03 -16.51
C TYR A 48 -19.03 -8.23 -17.35
N ARG A 49 -19.96 -9.07 -17.82
CA ARG A 49 -19.68 -10.14 -18.79
C ARG A 49 -19.12 -9.61 -20.13
N GLN A 50 -19.41 -8.37 -20.51
CA GLN A 50 -18.83 -7.68 -21.67
C GLN A 50 -17.50 -6.98 -21.35
N THR A 51 -17.36 -6.45 -20.15
CA THR A 51 -16.12 -5.80 -19.69
C THR A 51 -14.96 -6.79 -19.59
N ILE A 52 -15.21 -8.00 -19.08
CA ILE A 52 -14.18 -9.03 -18.86
C ILE A 52 -13.38 -9.37 -20.13
N PRO A 53 -14.01 -9.65 -21.30
CA PRO A 53 -13.26 -9.87 -22.54
C PRO A 53 -12.52 -8.65 -23.08
N ALA A 54 -13.02 -7.44 -22.85
CA ALA A 54 -12.37 -6.21 -23.30
C ALA A 54 -11.11 -5.88 -22.46
N TYR A 55 -11.06 -6.38 -21.22
CA TYR A 55 -9.96 -6.14 -20.27
C TYR A 55 -9.47 -7.46 -19.64
N PRO A 56 -8.76 -8.32 -20.40
CA PRO A 56 -8.35 -9.65 -19.95
C PRO A 56 -7.29 -9.62 -18.82
N ASN A 57 -6.55 -8.53 -18.69
CA ASN A 57 -5.57 -8.31 -17.61
C ASN A 57 -6.21 -7.88 -16.28
N GLY A 58 -7.54 -7.89 -16.20
CA GLY A 58 -8.31 -7.34 -15.08
C GLY A 58 -8.78 -5.92 -15.40
N GLY A 59 -10.10 -5.77 -15.57
CA GLY A 59 -10.75 -4.52 -15.98
C GLY A 59 -11.57 -3.91 -14.86
N GLY A 60 -10.98 -3.78 -13.67
CA GLY A 60 -11.65 -3.13 -12.55
C GLY A 60 -12.13 -1.73 -12.91
N SER A 61 -13.14 -1.23 -12.18
CA SER A 61 -13.80 0.04 -12.48
C SER A 61 -12.82 1.21 -12.64
N TYR A 62 -11.68 1.19 -11.93
CA TYR A 62 -10.57 2.14 -12.09
C TYR A 62 -9.98 2.18 -13.51
N ILE A 63 -9.54 1.02 -14.03
CA ILE A 63 -8.83 0.93 -15.32
C ILE A 63 -9.79 1.31 -16.46
N VAL A 64 -11.00 0.77 -16.41
CA VAL A 64 -12.04 1.03 -17.43
C VAL A 64 -12.41 2.52 -17.46
N ALA A 65 -12.59 3.15 -16.29
CA ALA A 65 -12.89 4.57 -16.22
C ALA A 65 -11.70 5.43 -16.66
N LYS A 66 -10.48 5.10 -16.24
CA LYS A 66 -9.26 5.85 -16.61
C LYS A 66 -9.02 5.85 -18.11
N ASP A 67 -9.05 4.67 -18.74
CA ASP A 67 -8.73 4.51 -20.18
C ASP A 67 -9.79 5.14 -21.09
N ASN A 68 -11.05 5.14 -20.67
CA ASN A 68 -12.16 5.62 -21.50
C ASN A 68 -12.61 7.04 -21.17
N LEU A 69 -12.72 7.39 -19.88
CA LEU A 69 -13.26 8.67 -19.43
C LEU A 69 -12.17 9.69 -19.04
N GLY A 70 -10.98 9.22 -18.66
CA GLY A 70 -9.84 10.05 -18.27
C GLY A 70 -9.49 9.92 -16.79
N THR A 71 -8.47 10.67 -16.36
CA THR A 71 -7.87 10.51 -15.02
C THR A 71 -8.83 10.81 -13.88
N LEU A 72 -9.55 11.93 -13.90
CA LEU A 72 -10.45 12.32 -12.80
C LEU A 72 -11.58 11.30 -12.56
N PRO A 73 -12.36 10.87 -13.59
CA PRO A 73 -13.32 9.78 -13.42
C PRO A 73 -12.68 8.46 -12.96
N GLY A 74 -11.46 8.15 -13.42
CA GLY A 74 -10.68 7.03 -12.93
C GLY A 74 -10.43 7.13 -11.41
N LEU A 75 -9.92 8.26 -10.94
CA LEU A 75 -9.64 8.49 -9.52
C LEU A 75 -10.90 8.43 -8.65
N LEU A 76 -12.04 8.92 -9.15
CA LEU A 76 -13.33 8.76 -8.46
C LEU A 76 -13.69 7.27 -8.31
N ALA A 77 -13.56 6.48 -9.39
CA ALA A 77 -13.81 5.05 -9.33
C ALA A 77 -12.84 4.34 -8.36
N ALA A 78 -11.57 4.73 -8.35
CA ALA A 78 -10.57 4.16 -7.44
C ALA A 78 -10.84 4.52 -5.97
N ALA A 79 -11.16 5.77 -5.67
CA ALA A 79 -11.54 6.20 -4.32
C ALA A 79 -12.77 5.44 -3.83
N SER A 80 -13.77 5.28 -4.70
CA SER A 80 -14.97 4.46 -4.42
C SER A 80 -14.63 3.02 -4.06
N LEU A 81 -13.81 2.35 -4.88
CA LEU A 81 -13.39 0.96 -4.66
C LEU A 81 -12.52 0.81 -3.41
N MET A 82 -11.66 1.79 -3.12
CA MET A 82 -10.84 1.73 -1.90
C MET A 82 -11.72 1.78 -0.65
N ILE A 83 -12.71 2.67 -0.61
CA ILE A 83 -13.69 2.74 0.48
C ILE A 83 -14.48 1.43 0.55
N ASP A 84 -14.91 0.93 -0.61
CA ASP A 84 -15.67 -0.32 -0.74
C ASP A 84 -14.94 -1.50 -0.10
N TYR A 85 -13.64 -1.65 -0.37
CA TYR A 85 -12.84 -2.72 0.22
C TYR A 85 -12.70 -2.59 1.74
N VAL A 86 -12.53 -1.37 2.29
CA VAL A 86 -12.50 -1.18 3.75
C VAL A 86 -13.84 -1.57 4.38
N LEU A 87 -14.94 -1.16 3.75
CA LEU A 87 -16.29 -1.47 4.20
C LEU A 87 -16.64 -2.95 4.05
N THR A 88 -16.20 -3.61 2.98
CA THR A 88 -16.40 -5.05 2.77
C THR A 88 -15.77 -5.87 3.89
N VAL A 89 -14.54 -5.53 4.32
CA VAL A 89 -13.91 -6.17 5.50
C VAL A 89 -14.74 -5.92 6.76
N SER A 90 -15.11 -4.68 7.00
CA SER A 90 -15.81 -4.27 8.23
C SER A 90 -17.21 -4.90 8.33
N VAL A 91 -18.03 -4.77 7.29
CA VAL A 91 -19.39 -5.33 7.21
C VAL A 91 -19.36 -6.85 7.28
N SER A 92 -18.46 -7.50 6.54
CA SER A 92 -18.43 -8.97 6.51
C SER A 92 -17.99 -9.55 7.86
N VAL A 93 -16.98 -8.96 8.50
CA VAL A 93 -16.54 -9.42 9.83
C VAL A 93 -17.65 -9.19 10.87
N ALA A 94 -18.23 -8.00 10.93
CA ALA A 94 -19.31 -7.70 11.88
C ALA A 94 -20.54 -8.62 11.67
N ALA A 95 -20.97 -8.85 10.43
CA ALA A 95 -22.07 -9.77 10.13
C ALA A 95 -21.72 -11.23 10.47
N GLY A 96 -20.45 -11.63 10.26
CA GLY A 96 -19.96 -12.95 10.63
C GLY A 96 -20.00 -13.17 12.14
N VAL A 97 -19.54 -12.19 12.92
CA VAL A 97 -19.59 -12.24 14.39
C VAL A 97 -21.04 -12.19 14.90
N GLN A 98 -21.95 -11.48 14.24
CA GLN A 98 -23.38 -11.55 14.56
C GLN A 98 -23.99 -12.93 14.30
N ALA A 99 -23.58 -13.64 13.23
CA ALA A 99 -23.97 -15.03 13.01
C ALA A 99 -23.46 -15.95 14.13
N LEU A 100 -22.22 -15.73 14.59
CA LEU A 100 -21.65 -16.46 15.73
C LEU A 100 -22.40 -16.16 17.04
N ALA A 101 -22.75 -14.89 17.31
CA ALA A 101 -23.51 -14.50 18.48
C ALA A 101 -24.95 -15.05 18.45
N THR A 102 -25.56 -15.16 17.26
CA THR A 102 -26.87 -15.81 17.05
C THR A 102 -26.82 -17.30 17.39
N LEU A 103 -25.68 -17.97 17.14
CA LEU A 103 -25.48 -19.37 17.49
C LEU A 103 -25.28 -19.59 19.00
N PHE A 104 -24.63 -18.66 19.70
CA PHE A 104 -24.34 -18.76 21.13
C PHE A 104 -24.92 -17.60 21.97
N PRO A 105 -26.27 -17.52 22.15
CA PRO A 105 -26.92 -16.41 22.85
C PRO A 105 -26.46 -16.20 24.29
N VAL A 106 -26.10 -17.29 25.00
CA VAL A 106 -25.64 -17.26 26.41
C VAL A 106 -24.35 -16.46 26.57
N LEU A 107 -23.53 -16.40 25.52
CA LEU A 107 -22.28 -15.66 25.55
C LEU A 107 -22.43 -14.19 25.13
N SER A 108 -23.55 -13.82 24.51
CA SER A 108 -23.82 -12.46 24.00
C SER A 108 -23.66 -11.33 25.03
N PRO A 109 -23.97 -11.47 26.34
CA PRO A 109 -23.75 -10.41 27.33
C PRO A 109 -22.28 -10.20 27.73
N THR A 110 -21.42 -11.20 27.50
CA THR A 110 -19.99 -11.18 27.83
C THR A 110 -19.13 -10.91 26.60
N PHE A 111 -19.73 -10.98 25.41
CA PHE A 111 -19.11 -10.74 24.11
C PHE A 111 -19.00 -9.23 23.88
N ASP A 112 -17.80 -8.68 24.00
CA ASP A 112 -17.50 -7.44 23.33
C ASP A 112 -17.31 -7.73 21.83
N VAL A 113 -18.40 -7.59 21.07
CA VAL A 113 -18.48 -7.86 19.62
C VAL A 113 -17.33 -7.17 18.88
N VAL A 114 -17.03 -5.92 19.25
CA VAL A 114 -15.96 -5.12 18.65
C VAL A 114 -14.58 -5.76 18.84
N THR A 115 -14.31 -6.29 20.03
CA THR A 115 -13.03 -6.95 20.32
C THR A 115 -12.85 -8.20 19.46
N ILE A 116 -13.91 -8.98 19.25
CA ILE A 116 -13.87 -10.17 18.39
C ILE A 116 -13.73 -9.76 16.92
N ASP A 117 -14.46 -8.74 16.48
CA ASP A 117 -14.34 -8.20 15.13
C ASP A 117 -12.90 -7.79 14.82
N VAL A 118 -12.29 -6.97 15.70
CA VAL A 118 -10.91 -6.52 15.54
C VAL A 118 -9.94 -7.70 15.59
N ALA A 119 -10.12 -8.65 16.52
CA ALA A 119 -9.30 -9.85 16.59
C ALA A 119 -9.37 -10.68 15.29
N LEU A 120 -10.57 -10.82 14.70
CA LEU A 120 -10.77 -11.54 13.45
C LEU A 120 -10.15 -10.80 12.26
N VAL A 121 -10.29 -9.48 12.18
CA VAL A 121 -9.58 -8.64 11.18
C VAL A 121 -8.06 -8.83 11.27
N LEU A 122 -7.49 -8.79 12.47
CA LEU A 122 -6.06 -9.00 12.70
C LEU A 122 -5.62 -10.42 12.36
N LEU A 123 -6.44 -11.44 12.65
CA LEU A 123 -6.18 -12.82 12.26
C LEU A 123 -6.08 -12.96 10.73
N ILE A 124 -7.06 -12.42 9.99
CA ILE A 124 -7.07 -12.42 8.52
C ILE A 124 -5.87 -11.64 7.98
N MET A 125 -5.51 -10.51 8.59
CA MET A 125 -4.31 -9.73 8.24
C MET A 125 -3.04 -10.59 8.37
N VAL A 126 -2.85 -11.30 9.50
CA VAL A 126 -1.68 -12.16 9.72
C VAL A 126 -1.62 -13.30 8.71
N VAL A 127 -2.76 -13.91 8.37
CA VAL A 127 -2.84 -14.95 7.33
C VAL A 127 -2.39 -14.39 5.97
N ASN A 128 -2.88 -13.21 5.59
CA ASN A 128 -2.51 -12.57 4.32
C ASN A 128 -1.04 -12.12 4.27
N LEU A 129 -0.51 -11.57 5.37
CA LEU A 129 0.92 -11.19 5.49
C LEU A 129 1.84 -12.41 5.43
N ARG A 130 1.40 -13.55 5.98
CA ARG A 130 2.14 -14.80 5.88
C ARG A 130 2.18 -15.35 4.45
N GLY A 131 1.46 -14.76 3.50
CA GLY A 131 1.51 -15.14 2.09
C GLY A 131 1.22 -16.62 1.92
N VAL A 132 0.14 -17.08 2.54
CA VAL A 132 -0.27 -18.50 2.50
C VAL A 132 -0.50 -18.86 1.03
N ARG A 133 0.48 -19.58 0.46
CA ARG A 133 0.50 -20.01 -0.95
C ARG A 133 -0.44 -21.20 -1.20
N GLU A 134 -1.48 -21.35 -0.37
CA GLU A 134 -2.28 -22.57 -0.34
C GLU A 134 -3.30 -22.64 -1.48
N SER A 135 -3.43 -23.87 -1.99
CA SER A 135 -4.41 -24.28 -2.99
C SER A 135 -5.78 -23.67 -2.67
N GLY A 136 -6.31 -22.85 -3.58
CA GLY A 136 -7.65 -22.25 -3.47
C GLY A 136 -8.79 -23.24 -3.20
N SER A 137 -8.53 -24.55 -3.24
CA SER A 137 -9.41 -25.61 -2.76
C SER A 137 -9.78 -25.52 -1.28
N ILE A 138 -8.86 -25.15 -0.39
CA ILE A 138 -9.15 -25.05 1.06
C ILE A 138 -10.15 -23.92 1.32
N PHE A 139 -9.97 -22.79 0.63
CA PHE A 139 -10.89 -21.65 0.68
C PHE A 139 -12.23 -21.91 -0.01
N ALA A 140 -12.34 -22.90 -0.91
CA ALA A 140 -13.60 -23.21 -1.57
C ALA A 140 -14.59 -23.98 -0.67
N ILE A 141 -14.10 -24.75 0.32
CA ILE A 141 -14.91 -25.64 1.16
C ILE A 141 -16.03 -24.87 1.89
N PRO A 142 -15.77 -23.77 2.64
CA PRO A 142 -16.83 -23.06 3.34
C PRO A 142 -17.89 -22.47 2.40
N THR A 143 -17.48 -22.04 1.20
CA THR A 143 -18.39 -21.49 0.19
C THR A 143 -19.38 -22.55 -0.29
N TYR A 144 -18.90 -23.77 -0.59
CA TYR A 144 -19.79 -24.87 -1.00
C TYR A 144 -20.70 -25.34 0.13
N ILE A 145 -20.20 -25.42 1.37
CA ILE A 145 -21.03 -25.76 2.53
C ILE A 145 -22.14 -24.73 2.72
N PHE A 146 -21.83 -23.43 2.63
CA PHE A 146 -22.83 -22.38 2.74
C PHE A 146 -23.88 -22.47 1.63
N ILE A 147 -23.47 -22.58 0.36
CA ILE A 147 -24.42 -22.70 -0.77
C ILE A 147 -25.31 -23.93 -0.60
N GLY A 148 -24.73 -25.09 -0.28
CA GLY A 148 -25.48 -26.33 -0.11
C GLY A 148 -26.47 -26.26 1.06
N SER A 149 -26.03 -25.75 2.21
CA SER A 149 -26.90 -25.59 3.39
C SER A 149 -27.96 -24.50 3.20
N ALA A 150 -27.66 -23.39 2.50
CA ALA A 150 -28.64 -22.36 2.17
C ALA A 150 -29.70 -22.86 1.17
N LEU A 151 -29.30 -23.63 0.14
CA LEU A 151 -30.26 -24.27 -0.77
C LEU A 151 -31.14 -25.28 -0.02
N LEU A 152 -30.54 -26.08 0.88
CA LEU A 152 -31.31 -26.99 1.73
C LEU A 152 -32.29 -26.24 2.63
N LEU A 153 -31.88 -25.11 3.21
CA LEU A 153 -32.72 -24.23 4.00
C LEU A 153 -33.93 -23.75 3.19
N ILE A 154 -33.70 -23.28 1.96
CA ILE A 154 -34.76 -22.82 1.04
C ILE A 154 -35.73 -23.94 0.70
N VAL A 155 -35.23 -25.13 0.34
CA VAL A 155 -36.06 -26.27 -0.05
C VAL A 155 -36.87 -26.79 1.14
N VAL A 156 -36.24 -27.07 2.28
CA VAL A 156 -36.92 -27.60 3.47
C VAL A 156 -37.88 -26.57 4.06
N GLY A 157 -37.45 -25.30 4.11
CA GLY A 157 -38.27 -24.20 4.61
C GLY A 157 -39.50 -23.97 3.73
N GLY A 158 -39.34 -24.07 2.41
CA GLY A 158 -40.44 -23.97 1.44
C GLY A 158 -41.42 -25.13 1.57
N ILE A 159 -40.92 -26.37 1.71
CA ILE A 159 -41.77 -27.54 1.96
C ILE A 159 -42.58 -27.36 3.24
N LYS A 160 -41.92 -26.97 4.35
CA LYS A 160 -42.58 -26.73 5.64
C LYS A 160 -43.64 -25.63 5.55
N SER A 161 -43.33 -24.52 4.90
CA SER A 161 -44.22 -23.36 4.83
C SER A 161 -45.41 -23.56 3.90
N PHE A 162 -45.22 -24.16 2.72
CA PHE A 162 -46.25 -24.21 1.68
C PHE A 162 -46.99 -25.55 1.61
N PHE A 163 -46.38 -26.66 2.05
CA PHE A 163 -46.99 -27.99 1.96
C PHE A 163 -47.40 -28.55 3.32
N LEU A 164 -46.68 -28.20 4.39
CA LEU A 164 -46.98 -28.66 5.76
C LEU A 164 -47.70 -27.60 6.59
N GLU A 165 -48.01 -26.43 6.01
CA GLU A 165 -48.65 -25.27 6.67
C GLU A 165 -48.01 -24.90 8.02
N TYR A 166 -46.70 -25.14 8.14
CA TYR A 166 -45.95 -24.86 9.35
C TYR A 166 -45.57 -23.38 9.35
N HIS A 167 -46.33 -22.58 10.10
CA HIS A 167 -46.08 -21.16 10.33
C HIS A 167 -45.68 -20.95 11.80
N PRO A 168 -44.40 -21.17 12.16
CA PRO A 168 -43.96 -20.90 13.52
C PRO A 168 -44.08 -19.39 13.77
N ILE A 169 -44.63 -19.01 14.91
CA ILE A 169 -44.59 -17.62 15.36
C ILE A 169 -43.16 -17.37 15.85
N ILE A 170 -42.37 -16.65 15.08
CA ILE A 170 -40.96 -16.38 15.37
C ILE A 170 -40.87 -15.10 16.21
N GLY A 171 -40.46 -15.25 17.48
CA GLY A 171 -40.41 -14.15 18.44
C GLY A 171 -41.81 -13.72 18.92
N HIS A 172 -41.86 -12.90 19.95
CA HIS A 172 -43.09 -12.18 20.27
C HIS A 172 -43.35 -11.23 19.11
N PHE A 173 -44.28 -11.57 18.22
CA PHE A 173 -44.76 -10.68 17.17
C PHE A 173 -45.44 -9.48 17.84
N GLN A 174 -44.65 -8.50 18.28
CA GLN A 174 -45.15 -7.22 18.73
C GLN A 174 -45.45 -6.46 17.47
N TYR A 175 -46.72 -6.45 17.07
CA TYR A 175 -47.17 -5.66 15.93
C TYR A 175 -46.59 -4.24 16.04
N VAL A 176 -45.66 -3.92 15.15
CA VAL A 176 -45.06 -2.59 15.12
C VAL A 176 -46.04 -1.71 14.36
N ALA A 177 -46.69 -0.80 15.08
CA ALA A 177 -47.51 0.23 14.45
C ALA A 177 -46.62 1.09 13.54
N ALA A 178 -47.15 1.50 12.39
CA ALA A 178 -46.42 2.32 11.44
C ALA A 178 -45.94 3.62 12.12
N THR A 179 -44.62 3.80 12.19
CA THR A 179 -43.99 5.04 12.68
C THR A 179 -43.89 6.08 11.58
N GLU A 180 -43.85 5.63 10.32
CA GLU A 180 -43.85 6.47 9.12
C GLU A 180 -44.91 5.99 8.12
N PRO A 181 -45.54 6.89 7.34
CA PRO A 181 -46.48 6.49 6.31
C PRO A 181 -45.77 5.73 5.18
N LEU A 182 -46.43 4.72 4.63
CA LEU A 182 -45.95 4.03 3.43
C LEU A 182 -45.87 5.03 2.27
N SER A 183 -44.65 5.41 1.91
CA SER A 183 -44.37 6.37 0.85
C SER A 183 -43.44 5.76 -0.19
N ILE A 184 -43.46 6.32 -1.41
CA ILE A 184 -42.49 5.94 -2.46
C ILE A 184 -41.06 6.14 -1.95
N PHE A 185 -40.82 7.17 -1.14
CA PHE A 185 -39.53 7.43 -0.51
C PHE A 185 -39.08 6.27 0.38
N LEU A 186 -39.97 5.73 1.22
CA LEU A 186 -39.65 4.59 2.09
C LEU A 186 -39.41 3.31 1.29
N ILE A 187 -40.18 3.05 0.23
CA ILE A 187 -39.95 1.92 -0.69
C ILE A 187 -38.56 2.05 -1.35
N LEU A 188 -38.21 3.24 -1.83
CA LEU A 188 -36.90 3.51 -2.42
C LEU A 188 -35.77 3.38 -1.40
N LYS A 189 -36.01 3.75 -0.14
CA LYS A 189 -35.06 3.58 0.97
C LYS A 189 -34.82 2.10 1.29
N SER A 190 -35.88 1.28 1.35
CA SER A 190 -35.77 -0.17 1.52
C SER A 190 -35.10 -0.84 0.32
N PHE A 191 -35.39 -0.39 -0.90
CA PHE A 191 -34.69 -0.83 -2.11
C PHE A 191 -33.19 -0.48 -2.05
N ALA A 192 -32.84 0.74 -1.66
CA ALA A 192 -31.47 1.19 -1.47
C ALA A 192 -30.73 0.35 -0.41
N ALA A 193 -31.41 -0.05 0.67
CA ALA A 193 -30.85 -0.95 1.67
C ALA A 193 -30.59 -2.36 1.11
N GLY A 194 -31.55 -2.94 0.40
CA GLY A 194 -31.40 -4.27 -0.20
C GLY A 194 -30.39 -4.33 -1.35
N CYS A 195 -30.04 -3.20 -1.97
CA CYS A 195 -28.99 -3.14 -2.99
C CYS A 195 -27.61 -3.59 -2.48
N SER A 196 -27.42 -3.71 -1.16
CA SER A 196 -26.24 -4.34 -0.56
C SER A 196 -26.06 -5.81 -0.99
N ALA A 197 -27.11 -6.48 -1.49
CA ALA A 197 -27.03 -7.82 -2.08
C ALA A 197 -26.14 -7.90 -3.32
N MET A 198 -25.95 -6.77 -4.03
CA MET A 198 -25.27 -6.73 -5.33
C MET A 198 -23.77 -6.46 -5.23
N THR A 199 -23.26 -6.35 -4.02
CA THR A 199 -21.85 -6.05 -3.83
C THR A 199 -21.00 -7.31 -4.00
N GLY A 200 -19.69 -7.14 -4.24
CA GLY A 200 -18.79 -8.25 -4.54
C GLY A 200 -18.95 -8.90 -5.93
N VAL A 201 -19.91 -8.46 -6.75
CA VAL A 201 -20.04 -8.88 -8.16
C VAL A 201 -18.78 -8.49 -8.97
N GLU A 202 -18.16 -7.37 -8.61
CA GLU A 202 -16.93 -6.86 -9.21
C GLU A 202 -15.68 -7.69 -8.89
N ALA A 203 -15.67 -8.46 -7.80
CA ALA A 203 -14.52 -9.28 -7.39
C ALA A 203 -14.06 -10.23 -8.50
N ILE A 204 -15.01 -10.82 -9.25
CA ILE A 204 -14.68 -11.71 -10.38
C ILE A 204 -14.01 -10.93 -11.52
N SER A 205 -14.45 -9.69 -11.78
CA SER A 205 -13.90 -8.85 -12.83
C SER A 205 -12.48 -8.32 -12.50
N ASN A 206 -12.17 -8.14 -11.22
CA ASN A 206 -10.84 -7.78 -10.74
C ASN A 206 -9.88 -8.99 -10.72
N GLY A 207 -10.45 -10.18 -10.52
CA GLY A 207 -9.74 -11.46 -10.43
C GLY A 207 -9.48 -12.19 -11.76
N VAL A 208 -9.78 -11.60 -12.93
CA VAL A 208 -9.66 -12.28 -14.23
C VAL A 208 -8.29 -12.96 -14.46
N PRO A 209 -7.13 -12.34 -14.13
CA PRO A 209 -5.82 -12.96 -14.33
C PRO A 209 -5.57 -14.23 -13.50
N ALA A 210 -6.40 -14.51 -12.47
CA ALA A 210 -6.28 -15.70 -11.65
C ALA A 210 -6.93 -16.94 -12.28
N PHE A 211 -7.72 -16.78 -13.35
CA PHE A 211 -8.38 -17.89 -14.02
C PHE A 211 -7.41 -18.65 -14.94
N LYS A 212 -7.71 -19.93 -15.20
CA LYS A 212 -6.99 -20.71 -16.22
C LYS A 212 -7.33 -20.19 -17.62
N LYS A 213 -6.35 -20.25 -18.53
CA LYS A 213 -6.56 -19.95 -19.96
C LYS A 213 -7.65 -20.84 -20.56
N PRO A 214 -8.58 -20.32 -21.37
CA PRO A 214 -8.81 -18.89 -21.68
C PRO A 214 -9.46 -18.12 -20.52
N GLU A 215 -8.75 -17.13 -19.96
CA GLU A 215 -9.09 -16.49 -18.68
C GLU A 215 -10.44 -15.76 -18.74
N ALA A 216 -10.62 -14.91 -19.76
CA ALA A 216 -11.82 -14.09 -19.92
C ALA A 216 -13.10 -14.92 -20.09
N ARG A 217 -13.04 -16.04 -20.83
CA ARG A 217 -14.21 -16.91 -21.04
C ARG A 217 -14.62 -17.60 -19.74
N ASN A 218 -13.63 -18.09 -18.98
CA ASN A 218 -13.86 -18.76 -17.71
C ASN A 218 -14.36 -17.80 -16.63
N ALA A 219 -13.81 -16.59 -16.55
CA ALA A 219 -14.27 -15.54 -15.65
C ALA A 219 -15.71 -15.11 -15.98
N ALA A 220 -16.04 -14.88 -17.26
CA ALA A 220 -17.38 -14.50 -17.71
C ALA A 220 -18.44 -15.59 -17.40
N ALA A 221 -18.10 -16.87 -17.58
CA ALA A 221 -18.98 -17.98 -17.22
C ALA A 221 -19.19 -18.05 -15.70
N THR A 222 -18.13 -17.84 -14.92
CA THR A 222 -18.18 -17.85 -13.45
C THR A 222 -19.03 -16.70 -12.91
N LEU A 223 -18.93 -15.51 -13.48
CA LEU A 223 -19.78 -14.35 -13.16
C LEU A 223 -21.26 -14.67 -13.39
N THR A 224 -21.58 -15.32 -14.51
CA THR A 224 -22.97 -15.70 -14.85
C THR A 224 -23.54 -16.67 -13.82
N TRP A 225 -22.80 -17.74 -13.50
CA TRP A 225 -23.21 -18.71 -12.48
C TRP A 225 -23.35 -18.07 -11.09
N MET A 226 -22.42 -17.19 -10.73
CA MET A 226 -22.49 -16.45 -9.48
C MET A 226 -23.77 -15.61 -9.40
N ALA A 227 -24.13 -14.87 -10.45
CA ALA A 227 -25.33 -14.04 -10.45
C ALA A 227 -26.62 -14.87 -10.33
N VAL A 228 -26.68 -16.04 -11.00
CA VAL A 228 -27.80 -16.97 -10.91
C VAL A 228 -27.93 -17.56 -9.50
N ILE A 229 -26.82 -18.04 -8.91
CA ILE A 229 -26.82 -18.59 -7.55
C ILE A 229 -27.23 -17.52 -6.55
N LEU A 230 -26.62 -16.33 -6.62
CA LEU A 230 -26.92 -15.19 -5.75
C LEU A 230 -28.39 -14.79 -5.83
N GLY A 231 -28.93 -14.61 -7.05
CA GLY A 231 -30.33 -14.27 -7.25
C GLY A 231 -31.28 -15.35 -6.71
N THR A 232 -30.95 -16.63 -6.90
CA THR A 232 -31.74 -17.76 -6.39
C THR A 232 -31.76 -17.79 -4.86
N LEU A 233 -30.59 -17.66 -4.23
CA LEU A 233 -30.47 -17.64 -2.77
C LEU A 233 -31.20 -16.44 -2.17
N PHE A 234 -31.04 -15.26 -2.77
CA PHE A 234 -31.66 -14.03 -2.29
C PHE A 234 -33.18 -14.05 -2.39
N ILE A 235 -33.74 -14.51 -3.52
CA ILE A 235 -35.19 -14.70 -3.67
C ILE A 235 -35.68 -15.75 -2.68
N GLY A 236 -35.01 -16.90 -2.57
CA GLY A 236 -35.41 -17.99 -1.70
C GLY A 236 -35.45 -17.59 -0.22
N ILE A 237 -34.41 -16.91 0.27
CA ILE A 237 -34.36 -16.45 1.67
C ILE A 237 -35.39 -15.34 1.92
N THR A 238 -35.60 -14.44 0.97
CA THR A 238 -36.64 -13.39 1.09
C THR A 238 -38.05 -13.97 1.10
N LEU A 239 -38.31 -14.99 0.28
CA LEU A 239 -39.57 -15.73 0.28
C LEU A 239 -39.83 -16.39 1.65
N LEU A 240 -38.82 -17.07 2.21
CA LEU A 240 -38.94 -17.66 3.55
C LEU A 240 -39.12 -16.59 4.63
N ALA A 241 -38.38 -15.49 4.60
CA ALA A 241 -38.54 -14.42 5.57
C ALA A 241 -39.97 -13.87 5.58
N THR A 242 -40.56 -13.73 4.39
CA THR A 242 -41.95 -13.25 4.23
C THR A 242 -42.97 -14.30 4.68
N SER A 243 -42.77 -15.58 4.34
CA SER A 243 -43.74 -16.64 4.66
C SER A 243 -43.73 -17.06 6.13
N TYR A 244 -42.56 -16.99 6.77
CA TYR A 244 -42.39 -17.23 8.20
C TYR A 244 -42.63 -15.97 9.05
N HIS A 245 -42.97 -14.84 8.43
CA HIS A 245 -43.23 -13.55 9.09
C HIS A 245 -42.08 -13.17 10.04
N VAL A 246 -40.85 -13.21 9.54
CA VAL A 246 -39.66 -12.85 10.34
C VAL A 246 -39.48 -11.35 10.33
N GLU A 247 -39.27 -10.76 11.50
CA GLU A 247 -38.93 -9.36 11.66
C GLU A 247 -37.44 -9.19 11.96
N ALA A 248 -36.85 -8.10 11.45
CA ALA A 248 -35.47 -7.74 11.77
C ALA A 248 -35.41 -7.19 13.21
N ASN A 249 -34.45 -7.67 14.00
CA ASN A 249 -34.26 -7.14 15.35
C ASN A 249 -33.54 -5.79 15.29
N ALA A 250 -34.05 -4.78 16.01
CA ALA A 250 -33.41 -3.47 16.11
C ALA A 250 -31.98 -3.54 16.70
N ALA A 251 -31.66 -4.57 17.48
CA ALA A 251 -30.32 -4.82 18.01
C ALA A 251 -29.38 -5.56 17.03
N GLY A 252 -29.86 -5.96 15.84
CA GLY A 252 -29.09 -6.71 14.83
C GLY A 252 -28.81 -8.17 15.19
N ASN A 253 -29.35 -8.68 16.30
CA ASN A 253 -29.20 -10.07 16.73
C ASN A 253 -30.46 -10.55 17.48
N PRO A 254 -31.00 -11.76 17.21
CA PRO A 254 -30.55 -12.74 16.22
C PRO A 254 -30.79 -12.28 14.78
N THR A 255 -29.89 -12.66 13.86
CA THR A 255 -30.00 -12.33 12.43
C THR A 255 -31.23 -12.98 11.81
N VAL A 256 -31.84 -12.34 10.80
CA VAL A 256 -33.04 -12.85 10.12
C VAL A 256 -32.79 -14.24 9.53
N ILE A 257 -31.65 -14.43 8.88
CA ILE A 257 -31.28 -15.73 8.31
C ILE A 257 -31.07 -16.79 9.40
N GLY A 258 -30.60 -16.39 10.58
CA GLY A 258 -30.49 -17.28 11.73
C GLY A 258 -31.81 -17.65 12.37
N GLN A 259 -32.74 -16.69 12.49
CA GLN A 259 -34.10 -16.94 12.94
C GLN A 259 -34.82 -17.95 12.03
N ILE A 260 -34.71 -17.78 10.70
CA ILE A 260 -35.26 -18.74 9.72
C ILE A 260 -34.60 -20.11 9.89
N ALA A 261 -33.27 -20.16 9.96
CA ALA A 261 -32.53 -21.40 10.09
C ALA A 261 -32.87 -22.19 11.36
N GLN A 262 -33.03 -21.50 12.49
CA GLN A 262 -33.38 -22.12 13.77
C GLN A 262 -34.72 -22.86 13.70
N GLN A 263 -35.68 -22.32 12.96
CA GLN A 263 -37.03 -22.87 12.85
C GLN A 263 -37.13 -23.95 11.78
N VAL A 264 -36.49 -23.73 10.63
CA VAL A 264 -36.48 -24.67 9.51
C VAL A 264 -35.66 -25.90 9.84
N PHE A 265 -34.45 -25.75 10.39
CA PHE A 265 -33.60 -26.84 10.84
C PHE A 265 -33.97 -27.28 12.25
N SER A 266 -35.16 -27.87 12.36
CA SER A 266 -35.73 -28.47 13.58
C SER A 266 -36.00 -29.96 13.38
N GLY A 267 -36.17 -30.69 14.48
CA GLY A 267 -36.40 -32.15 14.44
C GLY A 267 -35.16 -32.93 13.97
N PRO A 268 -35.29 -33.88 13.02
CA PRO A 268 -34.15 -34.68 12.54
C PRO A 268 -33.00 -33.85 11.93
N LEU A 269 -33.28 -32.62 11.47
CA LEU A 269 -32.31 -31.72 10.85
C LEU A 269 -31.70 -30.71 11.83
N PHE A 270 -31.92 -30.81 13.14
CA PHE A 270 -31.45 -29.81 14.11
C PHE A 270 -29.95 -29.51 14.03
N PHE A 271 -29.15 -30.54 13.73
CA PHE A 271 -27.69 -30.44 13.61
C PHE A 271 -27.24 -29.53 12.44
N MET A 272 -28.12 -29.23 11.47
CA MET A 272 -27.84 -28.32 10.37
C MET A 272 -27.84 -26.86 10.79
N TYR A 273 -28.53 -26.47 11.86
CA TYR A 273 -28.52 -25.09 12.37
C TYR A 273 -27.11 -24.59 12.74
N PRO A 274 -26.34 -25.26 13.62
CA PRO A 274 -24.97 -24.83 13.91
C PRO A 274 -24.05 -24.89 12.69
N VAL A 275 -24.21 -25.90 11.82
CA VAL A 275 -23.44 -26.01 10.57
C VAL A 275 -23.69 -24.79 9.67
N PHE A 276 -24.95 -24.38 9.53
CA PHE A 276 -25.34 -23.23 8.73
C PHE A 276 -24.81 -21.90 9.29
N GLN A 277 -24.90 -21.69 10.61
CA GLN A 277 -24.35 -20.48 11.25
C GLN A 277 -22.82 -20.40 11.13
N LEU A 278 -22.11 -21.51 11.35
CA LEU A 278 -20.66 -21.55 11.17
C LEU A 278 -20.26 -21.37 9.70
N ALA A 279 -21.01 -21.95 8.76
CA ALA A 279 -20.79 -21.72 7.33
C ALA A 279 -20.99 -20.24 6.95
N THR A 280 -21.98 -19.57 7.55
CA THR A 280 -22.26 -18.15 7.38
C THR A 280 -21.10 -17.28 7.91
N LEU A 281 -20.61 -17.55 9.12
CA LEU A 281 -19.40 -16.90 9.66
C LEU A 281 -18.20 -17.09 8.72
N LEU A 282 -17.95 -18.32 8.26
CA LEU A 282 -16.78 -18.62 7.44
C LEU A 282 -16.87 -18.00 6.04
N ILE A 283 -18.04 -17.99 5.38
CA ILE A 283 -18.17 -17.34 4.06
C ILE A 283 -18.01 -15.82 4.16
N LEU A 284 -18.51 -15.20 5.24
CA LEU A 284 -18.33 -13.76 5.49
C LEU A 284 -16.86 -13.42 5.84
N THR A 285 -16.20 -14.25 6.63
CA THR A 285 -14.74 -14.13 6.87
C THR A 285 -13.97 -14.24 5.55
N LEU A 286 -14.41 -15.11 4.65
CA LEU A 286 -13.82 -15.29 3.33
C LEU A 286 -14.14 -14.16 2.35
N ALA A 287 -15.27 -13.47 2.52
CA ALA A 287 -15.59 -12.24 1.80
C ALA A 287 -14.61 -11.11 2.17
N ALA A 288 -14.35 -10.91 3.46
CA ALA A 288 -13.32 -9.97 3.92
C ALA A 288 -11.93 -10.29 3.32
N ASN A 289 -11.59 -11.58 3.17
CA ASN A 289 -10.34 -12.00 2.54
C ASN A 289 -10.23 -11.56 1.06
N THR A 290 -11.33 -11.42 0.34
CA THR A 290 -11.33 -10.90 -1.05
C THR A 290 -10.79 -9.47 -1.08
N SER A 291 -11.22 -8.61 -0.16
CA SER A 291 -10.70 -7.24 -0.04
C SER A 291 -9.21 -7.20 0.32
N TYR A 292 -8.73 -8.13 1.15
CA TYR A 292 -7.30 -8.27 1.45
C TYR A 292 -6.44 -8.69 0.25
N SER A 293 -7.04 -9.31 -0.77
CA SER A 293 -6.39 -9.57 -2.06
C SER A 293 -6.42 -8.35 -2.99
N ASP A 294 -7.58 -7.67 -3.05
CA ASP A 294 -7.85 -6.71 -4.13
C ASP A 294 -7.49 -5.26 -3.77
N PHE A 295 -7.68 -4.83 -2.52
CA PHE A 295 -7.27 -3.49 -2.07
C PHE A 295 -5.76 -3.24 -2.27
N PRO A 296 -4.85 -4.13 -1.86
CA PRO A 296 -3.43 -3.88 -2.04
C PRO A 296 -3.03 -3.87 -3.52
N ARG A 297 -3.73 -4.65 -4.37
CA ARG A 297 -3.53 -4.61 -5.82
C ARG A 297 -3.96 -3.26 -6.39
N LEU A 298 -5.14 -2.74 -6.03
CA LEU A 298 -5.59 -1.42 -6.47
C LEU A 298 -4.65 -0.31 -5.97
N ALA A 299 -4.24 -0.35 -4.71
CA ALA A 299 -3.29 0.60 -4.15
C ALA A 299 -1.95 0.57 -4.89
N SER A 300 -1.48 -0.62 -5.30
CA SER A 300 -0.27 -0.76 -6.12
C SER A 300 -0.41 -0.13 -7.51
N LEU A 301 -1.59 -0.23 -8.15
CA LEU A 301 -1.86 0.40 -9.45
C LEU A 301 -1.85 1.93 -9.32
N LEU A 302 -2.52 2.48 -8.30
CA LEU A 302 -2.51 3.91 -8.02
C LEU A 302 -1.11 4.44 -7.69
N ALA A 303 -0.32 3.68 -6.93
CA ALA A 303 1.05 4.07 -6.59
C ALA A 303 1.97 4.11 -7.82
N ARG A 304 1.81 3.15 -8.74
CA ARG A 304 2.52 3.13 -10.04
C ARG A 304 2.12 4.30 -10.93
N ASP A 305 0.86 4.71 -10.85
CA ASP A 305 0.35 5.89 -11.55
C ASP A 305 0.67 7.21 -10.82
N HIS A 306 1.52 7.18 -9.78
CA HIS A 306 1.93 8.34 -8.98
C HIS A 306 0.77 9.04 -8.22
N PHE A 307 -0.31 8.32 -7.91
CA PHE A 307 -1.45 8.82 -7.11
C PHE A 307 -1.42 8.36 -5.65
N LEU A 308 -0.60 7.37 -5.32
CA LEU A 308 -0.34 6.92 -3.96
C LEU A 308 1.16 6.86 -3.69
N PRO A 309 1.58 6.79 -2.41
CA PRO A 309 2.98 6.64 -2.06
C PRO A 309 3.59 5.39 -2.72
N HIS A 310 4.78 5.52 -3.31
CA HIS A 310 5.42 4.43 -4.07
C HIS A 310 5.58 3.13 -3.25
N GLN A 311 5.56 3.20 -1.92
CA GLN A 311 5.68 2.01 -1.08
C GLN A 311 4.52 1.02 -1.25
N PHE A 312 3.33 1.49 -1.63
CA PHE A 312 2.19 0.62 -1.95
C PHE A 312 2.41 -0.20 -3.23
N ALA A 313 3.37 0.16 -4.09
CA ALA A 313 3.70 -0.60 -5.29
C ALA A 313 4.62 -1.81 -5.01
N PHE A 314 5.27 -1.86 -3.84
CA PHE A 314 6.23 -2.91 -3.51
C PHE A 314 5.55 -4.20 -3.03
N ARG A 315 6.06 -5.34 -3.50
CA ARG A 315 5.70 -6.67 -3.00
C ARG A 315 6.77 -7.13 -2.01
N GLY A 316 6.33 -7.58 -0.84
CA GLY A 316 7.23 -8.20 0.15
C GLY A 316 7.71 -9.57 -0.32
N ASP A 317 8.57 -10.20 0.48
CA ASP A 317 9.27 -11.45 0.13
C ASP A 317 8.34 -12.64 -0.12
N ARG A 318 7.14 -12.59 0.44
CA ARG A 318 6.09 -13.60 0.24
C ARG A 318 5.14 -13.24 -0.91
N LEU A 319 5.55 -12.34 -1.81
CA LEU A 319 4.77 -11.82 -2.95
C LEU A 319 3.49 -11.06 -2.55
N ALA A 320 3.35 -10.67 -1.29
CA ALA A 320 2.22 -9.93 -0.75
C ALA A 320 2.51 -8.42 -0.64
N PHE A 321 1.54 -7.58 -1.01
CA PHE A 321 1.59 -6.12 -0.85
C PHE A 321 1.34 -5.74 0.61
N SER A 322 2.36 -5.90 1.45
CA SER A 322 2.24 -5.89 2.92
C SER A 322 1.70 -4.57 3.48
N ILE A 323 2.12 -3.43 2.91
CA ILE A 323 1.65 -2.11 3.35
C ILE A 323 0.16 -1.93 3.08
N GLY A 324 -0.31 -2.35 1.90
CA GLY A 324 -1.74 -2.31 1.57
C GLY A 324 -2.57 -3.17 2.51
N ILE A 325 -2.08 -4.37 2.88
CA ILE A 325 -2.75 -5.29 3.81
C ILE A 325 -2.88 -4.67 5.20
N VAL A 326 -1.78 -4.13 5.75
CA VAL A 326 -1.77 -3.50 7.08
C VAL A 326 -2.66 -2.26 7.10
N PHE A 327 -2.58 -1.42 6.06
CA PHE A 327 -3.38 -0.22 5.96
C PHE A 327 -4.88 -0.52 5.91
N LEU A 328 -5.29 -1.53 5.14
CA LEU A 328 -6.67 -2.02 5.11
C LEU A 328 -7.14 -2.49 6.49
N ALA A 329 -6.33 -3.30 7.18
CA ALA A 329 -6.66 -3.82 8.50
C ALA A 329 -6.87 -2.68 9.52
N VAL A 330 -5.97 -1.69 9.54
CA VAL A 330 -6.06 -0.53 10.44
C VAL A 330 -7.35 0.27 10.19
N LEU A 331 -7.65 0.57 8.92
CA LEU A 331 -8.86 1.32 8.59
C LEU A 331 -10.15 0.54 8.89
N ALA A 332 -10.17 -0.77 8.60
CA ALA A 332 -11.33 -1.62 8.89
C ALA A 332 -11.55 -1.74 10.40
N SER A 333 -10.49 -1.97 11.19
CA SER A 333 -10.58 -1.98 12.65
C SER A 333 -11.04 -0.63 13.21
N LEU A 334 -10.57 0.49 12.65
CA LEU A 334 -11.02 1.82 13.06
C LEU A 334 -12.52 2.01 12.82
N LEU A 335 -13.04 1.61 11.65
CA LEU A 335 -14.48 1.69 11.37
C LEU A 335 -15.28 0.80 12.33
N LEU A 336 -14.85 -0.43 12.57
CA LEU A 336 -15.51 -1.34 13.51
C LEU A 336 -15.61 -0.74 14.92
N VAL A 337 -14.54 -0.09 15.40
CA VAL A 337 -14.54 0.60 16.70
C VAL A 337 -15.46 1.81 16.71
N VAL A 338 -15.43 2.65 15.67
CA VAL A 338 -16.26 3.86 15.57
C VAL A 338 -17.75 3.52 15.52
N PHE A 339 -18.12 2.49 14.75
CA PHE A 339 -19.50 2.04 14.58
C PHE A 339 -19.92 0.96 15.59
N LYS A 340 -19.05 0.63 16.56
CA LYS A 340 -19.32 -0.37 17.60
C LYS A 340 -19.77 -1.73 17.08
N GLY A 341 -19.27 -2.15 15.92
CA GLY A 341 -19.64 -3.42 15.28
C GLY A 341 -21.09 -3.46 14.76
N ASP A 342 -21.80 -2.33 14.64
CA ASP A 342 -23.15 -2.30 14.08
C ASP A 342 -23.13 -2.47 12.56
N THR A 343 -23.59 -3.62 12.10
CA THR A 343 -23.70 -3.97 10.68
C THR A 343 -24.65 -3.05 9.93
N THR A 344 -25.74 -2.60 10.53
CA THR A 344 -26.75 -1.78 9.84
C THR A 344 -26.18 -0.43 9.45
N SER A 345 -25.52 0.24 10.40
CA SER A 345 -24.82 1.50 10.14
C SER A 345 -23.69 1.35 9.12
N LEU A 346 -22.91 0.27 9.18
CA LEU A 346 -21.83 0.02 8.22
C LEU A 346 -22.35 -0.24 6.80
N ILE A 347 -23.45 -1.00 6.64
CA ILE A 347 -24.10 -1.28 5.35
C ILE A 347 -24.59 0.03 4.69
N ASN A 348 -25.05 1.00 5.47
CA ASN A 348 -25.53 2.28 4.94
C ASN A 348 -24.42 3.09 4.24
N LEU A 349 -23.18 2.99 4.70
CA LEU A 349 -22.02 3.65 4.08
C LEU A 349 -21.63 2.99 2.75
N TYR A 350 -21.78 1.68 2.70
CA TYR A 350 -21.22 0.81 1.67
C TYR A 350 -21.86 1.00 0.29
N ALA A 351 -23.19 1.12 0.25
CA ALA A 351 -23.91 1.09 -1.03
C ALA A 351 -23.57 2.27 -1.96
N VAL A 352 -23.25 3.47 -1.45
CA VAL A 352 -22.97 4.65 -2.31
C VAL A 352 -21.72 4.44 -3.18
N GLY A 353 -20.65 3.91 -2.60
CA GLY A 353 -19.36 3.75 -3.28
C GLY A 353 -19.43 2.76 -4.44
N VAL A 354 -20.08 1.60 -4.22
CA VAL A 354 -20.23 0.56 -5.24
C VAL A 354 -20.95 1.08 -6.49
N PHE A 355 -22.11 1.73 -6.32
CA PHE A 355 -22.89 2.18 -7.47
C PHE A 355 -22.22 3.33 -8.22
N LEU A 356 -21.43 4.17 -7.56
CA LEU A 356 -20.60 5.15 -8.26
C LEU A 356 -19.52 4.47 -9.11
N SER A 357 -18.85 3.45 -8.56
CA SER A 357 -17.85 2.65 -9.29
C SER A 357 -18.48 1.97 -10.52
N PHE A 358 -19.66 1.36 -10.34
CA PHE A 358 -20.43 0.75 -11.41
C PHE A 358 -20.77 1.77 -12.47
N THR A 359 -21.38 2.90 -12.10
CA THR A 359 -21.77 3.95 -13.04
C THR A 359 -20.59 4.39 -13.90
N LEU A 360 -19.43 4.67 -13.30
CA LEU A 360 -18.23 5.10 -14.01
C LEU A 360 -17.67 4.02 -14.93
N SER A 361 -17.65 2.76 -14.49
CA SER A 361 -17.25 1.61 -15.32
C SER A 361 -18.17 1.43 -16.53
N GLN A 362 -19.49 1.46 -16.30
CA GLN A 362 -20.53 1.34 -17.32
C GLN A 362 -20.44 2.48 -18.35
N SER A 363 -20.35 3.73 -17.89
CA SER A 363 -20.16 4.89 -18.77
C SER A 363 -18.84 4.81 -19.55
N GLY A 364 -17.77 4.27 -18.94
CA GLY A 364 -16.51 3.98 -19.62
C GLY A 364 -16.70 3.00 -20.76
N MET A 365 -17.42 1.90 -20.53
CA MET A 365 -17.73 0.90 -21.56
C MET A 365 -18.63 1.44 -22.68
N VAL A 366 -19.57 2.32 -22.39
CA VAL A 366 -20.35 3.02 -23.44
C VAL A 366 -19.42 3.78 -24.38
N ARG A 367 -18.45 4.54 -23.83
CA ARG A 367 -17.46 5.28 -24.63
C ARG A 367 -16.49 4.34 -25.36
N HIS A 368 -16.12 3.22 -24.75
CA HIS A 368 -15.31 2.17 -25.37
C HIS A 368 -15.96 1.63 -26.65
N TRP A 369 -17.22 1.18 -26.56
CA TRP A 369 -17.95 0.66 -27.72
C TRP A 369 -18.24 1.72 -28.78
N TRP A 370 -18.45 2.98 -28.36
CA TRP A 370 -18.62 4.08 -29.30
C TRP A 370 -17.36 4.37 -30.12
N ARG A 371 -16.17 4.22 -29.52
CA ARG A 371 -14.87 4.36 -30.20
C ARG A 371 -14.64 3.19 -31.18
N LEU A 372 -14.95 1.96 -30.78
CA LEU A 372 -14.75 0.74 -31.58
C LEU A 372 -15.87 0.44 -32.61
N ARG A 373 -16.75 1.42 -32.89
CA ARG A 373 -17.93 1.23 -33.76
C ARG A 373 -17.61 0.83 -35.20
N SER A 374 -16.41 1.15 -35.69
CA SER A 374 -15.93 0.78 -37.03
C SER A 374 -15.39 -0.65 -37.12
N GLU A 375 -14.99 -1.24 -36.00
CA GLU A 375 -14.24 -2.51 -35.95
C GLU A 375 -15.10 -3.69 -35.48
N HIS A 376 -16.07 -3.45 -34.60
CA HIS A 376 -16.89 -4.51 -34.01
C HIS A 376 -18.33 -4.54 -34.53
N LYS A 377 -18.72 -5.65 -35.18
CA LYS A 377 -20.13 -5.95 -35.48
C LYS A 377 -20.90 -6.19 -34.17
N GLY A 378 -22.02 -5.50 -33.97
CA GLY A 378 -22.84 -5.62 -32.76
C GLY A 378 -22.59 -4.58 -31.66
N TRP A 379 -21.73 -3.58 -31.91
CA TRP A 379 -21.43 -2.51 -30.95
C TRP A 379 -22.69 -1.80 -30.40
N GLN A 380 -23.76 -1.67 -31.19
CA GLN A 380 -25.02 -1.04 -30.77
C GLN A 380 -25.68 -1.79 -29.61
N ARG A 381 -25.66 -3.13 -29.63
CA ARG A 381 -26.23 -3.94 -28.56
C ARG A 381 -25.41 -3.82 -27.28
N SER A 382 -24.08 -3.92 -27.39
CA SER A 382 -23.19 -3.75 -26.24
C SER A 382 -23.29 -2.33 -25.65
N LEU A 383 -23.38 -1.32 -26.51
CA LEU A 383 -23.58 0.06 -26.09
C LEU A 383 -24.93 0.25 -25.38
N ALA A 384 -26.01 -0.31 -25.91
CA ALA A 384 -27.33 -0.23 -25.27
C ALA A 384 -27.35 -0.91 -23.90
N ILE A 385 -26.73 -2.09 -23.75
CA ILE A 385 -26.64 -2.81 -22.47
C ILE A 385 -25.84 -2.00 -21.45
N ASN A 386 -24.67 -1.50 -21.81
CA ASN A 386 -23.85 -0.68 -20.89
C ASN A 386 -24.49 0.68 -20.62
N GLY A 387 -25.23 1.25 -21.59
CA GLY A 387 -25.98 2.49 -21.42
C GLY A 387 -27.13 2.34 -20.44
N LEU A 388 -27.89 1.24 -20.54
CA LEU A 388 -28.93 0.88 -19.58
C LEU A 388 -28.31 0.63 -18.18
N GLY A 389 -27.19 -0.08 -18.14
CA GLY A 389 -26.42 -0.30 -16.90
C GLY A 389 -26.00 1.02 -16.25
N ALA A 390 -25.39 1.93 -17.01
CA ALA A 390 -24.96 3.25 -16.53
C ALA A 390 -26.13 4.08 -16.02
N ALA A 391 -27.23 4.15 -16.75
CA ALA A 391 -28.41 4.92 -16.36
C ALA A 391 -29.05 4.35 -15.08
N THR A 392 -29.18 3.02 -15.00
CA THR A 392 -29.83 2.37 -13.84
C THR A 392 -28.96 2.46 -12.60
N THR A 393 -27.64 2.23 -12.71
CA THR A 393 -26.70 2.35 -11.59
C THR A 393 -26.54 3.78 -11.11
N LEU A 394 -26.58 4.77 -12.02
CA LEU A 394 -26.61 6.19 -11.65
C LEU A 394 -27.88 6.55 -10.89
N LEU A 395 -29.05 6.10 -11.36
CA LEU A 395 -30.32 6.31 -10.68
C LEU A 395 -30.27 5.74 -9.26
N VAL A 396 -29.78 4.50 -9.11
CA VAL A 396 -29.63 3.87 -7.80
C VAL A 396 -28.64 4.63 -6.92
N ALA A 397 -27.50 5.08 -7.44
CA ALA A 397 -26.55 5.90 -6.70
C ALA A 397 -27.20 7.20 -6.16
N VAL A 398 -28.01 7.88 -6.98
CA VAL A 398 -28.74 9.10 -6.58
C VAL A 398 -29.81 8.78 -5.52
N VAL A 399 -30.54 7.68 -5.68
CA VAL A 399 -31.54 7.24 -4.69
C VAL A 399 -30.87 6.92 -3.35
N ILE A 400 -29.77 6.17 -3.33
CA ILE A 400 -29.04 5.86 -2.09
C ILE A 400 -28.49 7.14 -1.47
N ALA A 401 -27.83 7.99 -2.26
CA ALA A 401 -27.21 9.22 -1.77
C ALA A 401 -28.24 10.19 -1.17
N SER A 402 -29.46 10.24 -1.70
CA SER A 402 -30.53 11.10 -1.19
C SER A 402 -31.28 10.48 0.01
N THR A 403 -31.65 9.20 -0.07
CA THR A 403 -32.46 8.53 0.96
C THR A 403 -31.68 8.22 2.23
N LYS A 404 -30.39 7.88 2.11
CA LYS A 404 -29.51 7.50 3.23
C LYS A 404 -28.56 8.61 3.66
N PHE A 405 -28.71 9.84 3.13
CA PHE A 405 -27.80 10.95 3.42
C PHE A 405 -27.63 11.17 4.93
N LEU A 406 -28.75 11.25 5.66
CA LEU A 406 -28.79 11.47 7.11
C LEU A 406 -28.36 10.25 7.93
N GLU A 407 -28.38 9.05 7.34
CA GLU A 407 -28.03 7.78 8.00
C GLU A 407 -26.55 7.41 7.88
N GLY A 408 -25.73 8.33 7.34
CA GLY A 408 -24.28 8.17 7.25
C GLY A 408 -23.73 8.24 5.84
N ALA A 409 -24.54 8.14 4.79
CA ALA A 409 -24.07 8.18 3.40
C ALA A 409 -23.29 9.47 3.06
N TRP A 410 -23.56 10.56 3.77
CA TRP A 410 -22.81 11.82 3.65
C TRP A 410 -21.29 11.64 3.87
N ILE A 411 -20.87 10.69 4.71
CA ILE A 411 -19.46 10.40 4.99
C ILE A 411 -18.75 10.00 3.70
N VAL A 412 -19.34 9.09 2.92
CA VAL A 412 -18.75 8.62 1.66
C VAL A 412 -18.76 9.72 0.59
N VAL A 413 -19.85 10.50 0.53
CA VAL A 413 -19.96 11.65 -0.39
C VAL A 413 -18.86 12.69 -0.15
N VAL A 414 -18.42 12.88 1.10
CA VAL A 414 -17.31 13.79 1.47
C VAL A 414 -15.95 13.12 1.32
N LEU A 415 -15.83 11.84 1.71
CA LEU A 415 -14.57 11.11 1.73
C LEU A 415 -14.02 10.86 0.31
N ILE A 416 -14.89 10.60 -0.68
CA ILE A 416 -14.45 10.39 -2.07
C ILE A 416 -13.72 11.62 -2.64
N PRO A 417 -14.30 12.84 -2.63
CA PRO A 417 -13.57 14.05 -3.04
C PRO A 417 -12.29 14.30 -2.25
N LEU A 418 -12.28 14.02 -0.94
CA LEU A 418 -11.09 14.18 -0.11
C LEU A 418 -9.96 13.23 -0.54
N LEU A 419 -10.28 11.95 -0.80
CA LEU A 419 -9.32 10.98 -1.31
C LEU A 419 -8.82 11.36 -2.70
N VAL A 420 -9.70 11.82 -3.59
CA VAL A 420 -9.28 12.32 -4.92
C VAL A 420 -8.37 13.54 -4.80
N ALA A 421 -8.68 14.49 -3.91
CA ALA A 421 -7.82 15.63 -3.64
C ALA A 421 -6.46 15.19 -3.08
N MET A 422 -6.43 14.20 -2.19
CA MET A 422 -5.19 13.59 -1.69
C MET A 422 -4.38 12.94 -2.82
N PHE A 423 -5.01 12.14 -3.69
CA PHE A 423 -4.34 11.53 -4.84
C PHE A 423 -3.72 12.56 -5.78
N LEU A 424 -4.48 13.61 -6.10
CA LEU A 424 -4.00 14.71 -6.94
C LEU A 424 -2.88 15.51 -6.25
N ALA A 425 -2.99 15.75 -4.95
CA ALA A 425 -1.95 16.43 -4.18
C ALA A 425 -0.63 15.64 -4.18
N ILE A 426 -0.69 14.32 -4.00
CA ILE A 426 0.48 13.43 -4.09
C ILE A 426 1.07 13.47 -5.50
N SER A 427 0.24 13.36 -6.54
CA SER A 427 0.70 13.39 -7.93
C SER A 427 1.34 14.73 -8.30
N LEU A 428 0.73 15.84 -7.88
CA LEU A 428 1.27 17.19 -8.07
C LEU A 428 2.58 17.38 -7.30
N HIS A 429 2.68 16.83 -6.08
CA HIS A 429 3.92 16.84 -5.31
C HIS A 429 5.02 16.08 -6.04
N TYR A 430 4.76 14.87 -6.54
CA TYR A 430 5.75 14.11 -7.31
C TYR A 430 6.17 14.82 -8.60
N GLN A 431 5.25 15.41 -9.34
CA GLN A 431 5.58 16.21 -10.52
C GLN A 431 6.40 17.45 -10.17
N ARG A 432 6.14 18.07 -9.01
CA ARG A 432 6.92 19.22 -8.52
C ARG A 432 8.33 18.79 -8.14
N VAL A 433 8.46 17.72 -7.36
CA VAL A 433 9.75 17.13 -6.95
C VAL A 433 10.60 16.80 -8.16
N GLU A 434 10.02 16.19 -9.20
CA GLU A 434 10.76 15.86 -10.43
C GLU A 434 11.31 17.09 -11.15
N ARG A 435 10.57 18.21 -11.12
CA ARG A 435 10.99 19.48 -11.73
C ARG A 435 12.01 20.25 -10.88
N GLU A 436 11.98 20.08 -9.56
CA GLU A 436 12.77 20.86 -8.59
C GLU A 436 14.07 20.16 -8.15
N ARG A 437 14.44 19.03 -8.76
CA ARG A 437 15.72 18.34 -8.49
C ARG A 437 16.90 19.23 -8.89
N THR A 438 17.46 19.94 -7.91
CA THR A 438 18.65 20.75 -8.08
C THR A 438 19.67 20.41 -7.02
N THR A 439 20.74 19.80 -7.48
CA THR A 439 21.99 19.57 -6.76
C THR A 439 23.07 20.30 -7.53
N GLU A 440 23.93 20.99 -6.79
CA GLU A 440 25.01 21.80 -7.35
C GLU A 440 26.25 20.95 -7.65
N ILE A 441 26.26 19.67 -7.26
CA ILE A 441 27.32 18.73 -7.63
C ILE A 441 27.44 18.68 -9.16
N PRO A 442 28.63 18.94 -9.72
CA PRO A 442 28.87 18.86 -11.14
C PRO A 442 28.53 17.49 -11.72
N ILE A 443 28.07 17.49 -12.97
CA ILE A 443 27.68 16.27 -13.69
C ILE A 443 28.91 15.62 -14.34
N HIS A 444 29.99 16.37 -14.52
CA HIS A 444 31.24 15.86 -15.08
C HIS A 444 32.25 15.55 -13.96
N PRO A 445 32.89 14.38 -13.99
CA PRO A 445 33.86 13.99 -12.97
C PRO A 445 35.01 14.99 -12.79
N LYS A 446 35.45 15.64 -13.86
CA LYS A 446 36.58 16.58 -13.88
C LYS A 446 36.31 17.89 -13.15
N ASP A 447 35.03 18.24 -13.00
CA ASP A 447 34.60 19.47 -12.35
C ASP A 447 34.48 19.29 -10.82
N ILE A 448 34.60 18.05 -10.33
CA ILE A 448 34.45 17.73 -8.90
C ILE A 448 35.82 17.85 -8.21
N GLN A 449 35.95 18.84 -7.33
CA GLN A 449 37.12 18.98 -6.46
C GLN A 449 36.76 18.48 -5.05
N HIS A 450 37.41 17.42 -4.60
CA HIS A 450 37.12 16.81 -3.31
C HIS A 450 37.88 17.49 -2.18
N ARG A 451 37.16 17.94 -1.16
CA ARG A 451 37.74 18.37 0.12
C ARG A 451 37.11 17.56 1.25
N LEU A 452 37.94 16.77 1.94
CA LEU A 452 37.45 15.82 2.93
C LEU A 452 37.72 16.30 4.36
N ILE A 453 36.73 16.08 5.20
CA ILE A 453 36.75 16.45 6.61
C ILE A 453 36.54 15.18 7.42
N VAL A 454 37.43 14.92 8.38
CA VAL A 454 37.33 13.75 9.26
C VAL A 454 37.25 14.23 10.72
N PRO A 455 36.05 14.29 11.32
CA PRO A 455 35.91 14.60 12.74
C PRO A 455 36.48 13.45 13.59
N ILE A 456 37.44 13.78 14.47
CA ILE A 456 38.08 12.81 15.36
C ILE A 456 38.04 13.27 16.82
N THR A 457 37.71 12.35 17.71
CA THR A 457 37.77 12.54 19.17
C THR A 457 39.09 12.03 19.71
N GLU A 458 39.53 10.87 19.25
CA GLU A 458 40.78 10.19 19.61
C GLU A 458 41.45 9.57 18.37
N LEU A 459 42.77 9.34 18.45
CA LEU A 459 43.55 8.73 17.36
C LEU A 459 43.58 7.20 17.47
N ASN A 460 42.40 6.57 17.41
CA ASN A 460 42.26 5.12 17.41
C ASN A 460 42.45 4.51 15.99
N VAL A 461 42.39 3.19 15.87
CA VAL A 461 42.57 2.49 14.58
C VAL A 461 41.52 2.92 13.56
N ALA A 462 40.26 3.10 13.98
CA ALA A 462 39.18 3.54 13.11
C ALA A 462 39.45 4.95 12.56
N ALA A 463 39.89 5.90 13.40
CA ALA A 463 40.25 7.24 12.98
C ALA A 463 41.42 7.24 11.97
N LYS A 464 42.46 6.43 12.21
CA LYS A 464 43.58 6.26 11.28
C LYS A 464 43.13 5.69 9.94
N GLN A 465 42.25 4.69 9.94
CA GLN A 465 41.69 4.09 8.72
C GLN A 465 40.76 5.06 7.97
N SER A 466 39.93 5.83 8.67
CA SER A 466 39.09 6.86 8.04
C SER A 466 39.93 7.97 7.40
N LEU A 467 41.02 8.39 8.04
CA LEU A 467 41.97 9.35 7.47
C LEU A 467 42.72 8.76 6.27
N ALA A 468 43.11 7.49 6.33
CA ALA A 468 43.73 6.80 5.21
C ALA A 468 42.78 6.76 4.00
N TYR A 469 41.51 6.39 4.23
CA TYR A 469 40.46 6.39 3.22
C TYR A 469 40.21 7.79 2.64
N ALA A 470 40.17 8.82 3.49
CA ALA A 470 39.97 10.18 3.02
C ALA A 470 41.13 10.66 2.14
N ARG A 471 42.37 10.30 2.52
CA ARG A 471 43.60 10.70 1.84
C ARG A 471 43.89 9.93 0.56
N SER A 472 43.27 8.76 0.39
CA SER A 472 43.31 8.05 -0.90
C SER A 472 42.36 8.67 -1.94
N ILE A 473 41.41 9.52 -1.51
CA ILE A 473 40.48 10.25 -2.39
C ILE A 473 41.03 11.62 -2.80
N SER A 474 41.54 12.40 -1.83
CA SER A 474 42.06 13.76 -2.08
C SER A 474 43.28 14.05 -1.22
N SER A 475 44.13 14.96 -1.68
CA SER A 475 45.18 15.56 -0.87
C SER A 475 44.64 16.61 0.13
N HIS A 476 43.44 17.16 -0.11
CA HIS A 476 42.81 18.16 0.74
C HIS A 476 42.00 17.51 1.87
N VAL A 477 42.70 16.95 2.86
CA VAL A 477 42.08 16.30 4.03
C VAL A 477 42.40 17.05 5.31
N THR A 478 41.36 17.42 6.06
CA THR A 478 41.48 18.07 7.37
C THR A 478 40.86 17.19 8.45
N ALA A 479 41.65 16.83 9.45
CA ALA A 479 41.15 16.19 10.66
C ALA A 479 40.67 17.27 11.62
N ILE A 480 39.43 17.18 12.10
CA ILE A 480 38.86 18.17 13.01
C ILE A 480 38.73 17.55 14.40
N HIS A 481 39.24 18.24 15.41
CA HIS A 481 38.97 17.93 16.81
C HIS A 481 38.29 19.12 17.49
N VAL A 482 37.18 18.89 18.18
CA VAL A 482 36.51 19.93 18.97
C VAL A 482 37.07 19.89 20.40
N ALA A 483 37.71 20.97 20.82
CA ALA A 483 38.40 21.05 22.11
C ALA A 483 37.43 21.21 23.30
N ILE A 484 36.73 20.13 23.67
CA ILE A 484 35.80 20.12 24.81
C ILE A 484 36.56 19.97 26.14
N ASP A 485 37.56 19.08 26.17
CA ASP A 485 38.46 18.87 27.33
C ASP A 485 39.91 19.13 26.92
N CYS A 486 40.54 20.11 27.55
CA CYS A 486 41.94 20.46 27.32
C CYS A 486 42.91 19.29 27.55
N LYS A 487 42.61 18.36 28.48
CA LYS A 487 43.47 17.18 28.71
C LYS A 487 43.45 16.23 27.52
N GLU A 488 42.25 15.91 27.02
CA GLU A 488 42.07 15.04 25.85
C GLU A 488 42.65 15.68 24.58
N THR A 489 42.41 16.98 24.37
CA THR A 489 42.97 17.72 23.23
C THR A 489 44.50 17.70 23.23
N ASN A 490 45.13 17.91 24.39
CA ASN A 490 46.58 17.85 24.52
C ASN A 490 47.14 16.43 24.31
N ALA A 491 46.43 15.40 24.78
CA ALA A 491 46.81 14.01 24.55
C ALA A 491 46.71 13.65 23.05
N LEU A 492 45.63 14.06 22.39
CA LEU A 492 45.44 13.90 20.96
C LEU A 492 46.54 14.62 20.18
N ALA A 493 46.84 15.88 20.50
CA ALA A 493 47.88 16.65 19.79
C ALA A 493 49.26 15.97 19.86
N ARG A 494 49.64 15.40 21.01
CA ARG A 494 50.89 14.64 21.17
C ARG A 494 50.90 13.38 20.32
N THR A 495 49.88 12.53 20.47
CA THR A 495 49.77 11.28 19.70
C THR A 495 49.66 11.53 18.19
N TRP A 496 49.04 12.65 17.80
CA TRP A 496 48.97 13.10 16.41
C TRP A 496 50.35 13.46 15.87
N GLN A 497 51.14 14.25 16.59
CA GLN A 497 52.49 14.61 16.15
C GLN A 497 53.38 13.37 16.00
N GLU A 498 53.34 12.43 16.95
CA GLU A 498 54.08 11.16 16.87
C GLU A 498 53.65 10.34 15.64
N TRP A 499 52.35 10.26 15.38
CA TRP A 499 51.83 9.55 14.22
C TRP A 499 52.19 10.24 12.90
N GLN A 500 52.09 11.56 12.81
CA GLN A 500 52.45 12.33 11.60
C GLN A 500 53.93 12.21 11.27
N GLN A 501 54.81 12.16 12.28
CA GLN A 501 56.25 11.90 12.09
C GLN A 501 56.54 10.49 11.53
N SER A 502 55.64 9.53 11.75
CA SER A 502 55.76 8.18 11.19
C SER A 502 55.31 8.07 9.73
N LEU A 503 54.69 9.12 9.18
CA LEU A 503 54.17 9.20 7.82
C LEU A 503 55.13 9.98 6.92
N SER A 504 55.15 9.67 5.62
CA SER A 504 55.89 10.44 4.61
C SER A 504 55.29 11.86 4.44
N GLU A 505 55.94 12.80 3.76
CA GLU A 505 55.35 14.16 3.61
C GLU A 505 54.00 14.15 2.88
N ASN A 506 53.87 13.32 1.84
CA ASN A 506 52.60 13.11 1.11
C ASN A 506 51.57 12.30 1.95
N GLU A 507 52.09 11.65 3.00
CA GLU A 507 51.49 11.03 4.18
C GLU A 507 50.69 11.90 5.15
N GLN A 508 50.92 13.20 5.13
CA GLN A 508 50.54 14.04 6.26
C GLN A 508 49.15 14.64 6.08
N SER A 509 48.50 14.94 7.19
CA SER A 509 47.20 15.60 7.25
C SER A 509 47.21 16.68 8.31
N GLN A 510 46.48 17.76 8.05
CA GLN A 510 46.34 18.84 9.02
C GLN A 510 45.35 18.43 10.11
N LEU A 511 45.72 18.68 11.38
CA LEU A 511 44.80 18.61 12.51
C LEU A 511 44.40 20.03 12.89
N GLU A 512 43.12 20.31 12.78
CA GLU A 512 42.55 21.58 13.21
C GLU A 512 41.76 21.40 14.50
N VAL A 513 42.15 22.18 15.51
CA VAL A 513 41.52 22.17 16.82
C VAL A 513 40.51 23.32 16.86
N VAL A 514 39.23 22.98 16.84
CA VAL A 514 38.12 23.95 16.80
C VAL A 514 37.64 24.23 18.22
N GLU A 515 37.52 25.52 18.56
CA GLU A 515 36.96 25.93 19.84
C GLU A 515 35.45 25.62 19.91
N PRO A 516 34.95 25.10 21.04
CA PRO A 516 33.58 24.65 21.12
C PRO A 516 32.57 25.81 21.17
N ALA A 517 31.80 26.00 20.11
CA ALA A 517 30.65 26.90 20.10
C ALA A 517 29.60 26.42 21.12
N ARG A 518 29.46 27.14 22.24
CA ARG A 518 28.52 26.84 23.34
C ARG A 518 28.62 25.40 23.91
N ARG A 519 29.83 24.79 23.90
CA ARG A 519 30.07 23.41 24.38
C ARG A 519 29.33 22.29 23.63
N SER A 520 28.88 22.52 22.39
CA SER A 520 28.24 21.45 21.60
C SER A 520 29.10 20.99 20.42
N PHE A 521 29.47 19.71 20.43
CA PHE A 521 30.27 19.08 19.37
C PHE A 521 29.65 19.27 17.98
N PRO A 522 28.35 18.95 17.73
CA PRO A 522 27.80 19.02 16.38
C PRO A 522 27.80 20.44 15.81
N ARG A 523 27.52 21.45 16.65
CA ARG A 523 27.45 22.84 16.19
C ARG A 523 28.83 23.40 15.85
N SER A 524 29.85 23.05 16.61
CA SER A 524 31.22 23.48 16.34
C SER A 524 31.74 22.92 15.01
N VAL A 525 31.41 21.66 14.71
CA VAL A 525 31.72 21.04 13.41
C VAL A 525 30.95 21.73 12.27
N LEU A 526 29.67 22.05 12.46
CA LEU A 526 28.87 22.76 11.46
C LEU A 526 29.36 24.18 11.20
N ASP A 527 29.67 24.94 12.26
CA ASP A 527 30.17 26.31 12.15
C ASP A 527 31.51 26.34 11.38
N TYR A 528 32.37 25.33 11.59
CA TYR A 528 33.60 25.15 10.82
C TYR A 528 33.35 24.80 9.35
N ILE A 529 32.41 23.90 9.09
CA ILE A 529 32.04 23.54 7.71
C ILE A 529 31.46 24.74 6.96
N ASP A 530 30.60 25.53 7.60
CA ASP A 530 30.03 26.74 7.01
C ASP A 530 31.14 27.76 6.64
N ALA A 531 32.19 27.87 7.47
CA ALA A 531 33.35 28.72 7.17
C ALA A 531 34.16 28.20 5.97
N LEU A 532 34.37 26.88 5.88
CA LEU A 532 35.05 26.25 4.74
C LEU A 532 34.26 26.37 3.44
N GLU A 533 32.94 26.21 3.48
CA GLU A 533 32.07 26.36 2.31
C GLU A 533 32.15 27.79 1.74
N GLN A 534 32.21 28.80 2.61
CA GLN A 534 32.41 30.19 2.19
C GLN A 534 33.80 30.43 1.60
N GLN A 535 34.82 29.77 2.13
CA GLN A 535 36.20 29.90 1.66
C GLN A 535 36.44 29.18 0.32
N TYR A 536 35.77 28.05 0.10
CA TYR A 536 35.92 27.20 -1.07
C TYR A 536 34.56 26.82 -1.70
N PRO A 537 33.83 27.80 -2.28
CA PRO A 537 32.45 27.58 -2.76
C PRO A 537 32.32 26.65 -3.99
N GLY A 538 33.43 26.24 -4.59
CA GLY A 538 33.47 25.30 -5.72
C GLY A 538 33.87 23.87 -5.33
N ASP A 539 34.31 23.64 -4.09
CA ASP A 539 34.76 22.33 -3.64
C ASP A 539 33.54 21.50 -3.17
N THR A 540 33.52 20.22 -3.53
CA THR A 540 32.58 19.26 -2.96
C THR A 540 33.11 18.83 -1.60
N LEU A 541 32.44 19.27 -0.54
CA LEU A 541 32.79 18.95 0.85
C LEU A 541 32.26 17.57 1.22
N THR A 542 33.16 16.65 1.59
CA THR A 542 32.79 15.32 2.05
C THR A 542 33.19 15.13 3.51
N VAL A 543 32.21 14.91 4.39
CA VAL A 543 32.45 14.62 5.80
C VAL A 543 32.49 13.11 6.01
N VAL A 544 33.63 12.57 6.42
CA VAL A 544 33.83 11.15 6.72
C VAL A 544 33.60 10.90 8.21
N LEU A 545 32.53 10.20 8.54
CA LEU A 545 32.16 9.83 9.89
C LEU A 545 32.47 8.35 10.11
N HIS A 546 33.26 8.04 11.13
CA HIS A 546 33.51 6.64 11.49
C HIS A 546 32.37 6.09 12.35
N GLU A 547 31.87 4.89 12.02
CA GLU A 547 30.74 4.24 12.69
C GLU A 547 31.07 2.78 13.02
N ILE A 548 30.55 2.25 14.14
CA ILE A 548 30.81 0.87 14.55
C ILE A 548 29.67 -0.02 14.02
N ALA A 549 29.99 -1.15 13.39
CA ALA A 549 29.00 -2.11 12.93
C ALA A 549 28.13 -2.61 14.10
N GLU A 550 26.81 -2.38 14.05
CA GLU A 550 25.85 -2.86 15.06
C GLU A 550 24.60 -3.46 14.39
N PRO A 551 24.25 -4.72 14.64
CA PRO A 551 23.11 -5.34 13.95
C PRO A 551 21.73 -4.81 14.41
N SER A 552 21.66 -4.09 15.54
CA SER A 552 20.38 -3.61 16.11
C SER A 552 20.17 -2.11 15.86
N LEU A 553 19.08 -1.77 15.16
CA LEU A 553 18.65 -0.40 14.84
C LEU A 553 18.38 0.44 16.10
N LEU A 554 17.76 -0.16 17.12
CA LEU A 554 17.48 0.50 18.40
C LEU A 554 18.76 0.84 19.16
N LYS A 555 19.73 -0.09 19.24
CA LYS A 555 21.00 0.17 19.94
C LYS A 555 21.80 1.29 19.26
N ARG A 556 21.80 1.34 17.92
CA ARG A 556 22.40 2.44 17.16
C ARG A 556 21.80 3.79 17.49
N LEU A 557 20.47 3.88 17.52
CA LEU A 557 19.75 5.14 17.75
C LEU A 557 20.04 5.72 19.13
N PHE A 558 20.14 4.86 20.15
CA PHE A 558 20.32 5.27 21.54
C PHE A 558 21.79 5.48 21.95
N ARG A 559 22.75 4.78 21.33
CA ARG A 559 24.15 4.77 21.82
C ARG A 559 24.92 6.05 21.51
N ASN A 560 24.60 6.76 20.43
CA ASN A 560 25.32 8.00 20.06
C ASN A 560 24.40 9.08 19.48
N LEU A 561 23.47 9.57 20.30
CA LEU A 561 22.58 10.70 19.98
C LEU A 561 23.32 11.94 19.44
N ILE A 562 24.58 12.15 19.83
CA ILE A 562 25.42 13.27 19.37
C ILE A 562 25.80 13.09 17.89
N VAL A 563 26.29 11.91 17.50
CA VAL A 563 26.67 11.60 16.11
C VAL A 563 25.42 11.57 15.22
N LEU A 564 24.31 11.03 15.72
CA LEU A 564 23.03 11.05 15.01
C LEU A 564 22.57 12.49 14.73
N ARG A 565 22.67 13.39 15.72
CA ARG A 565 22.35 14.81 15.54
C ARG A 565 23.26 15.49 14.53
N LEU A 566 24.56 15.19 14.55
CA LEU A 566 25.50 15.70 13.55
C LEU A 566 25.15 15.20 12.16
N LYS A 567 24.92 13.89 11.97
CA LYS A 567 24.51 13.30 10.69
C LYS A 567 23.26 13.96 10.13
N ILE A 568 22.22 14.11 10.95
CA ILE A 568 20.98 14.78 10.55
C ILE A 568 21.27 16.24 10.13
N ALA A 569 22.10 16.96 10.89
CA ALA A 569 22.42 18.34 10.57
C ALA A 569 23.26 18.49 9.29
N LEU A 570 24.24 17.61 9.06
CA LEU A 570 25.05 17.56 7.84
C LEU A 570 24.21 17.18 6.63
N PHE A 571 23.33 16.19 6.77
CA PHE A 571 22.43 15.76 5.71
C PHE A 571 21.47 16.87 5.27
N LEU A 572 21.03 17.72 6.20
CA LEU A 572 20.16 18.87 5.92
C LEU A 572 20.88 20.05 5.27
N ARG A 573 22.20 20.03 5.13
CA ARG A 573 22.97 21.10 4.48
C ARG A 573 23.10 20.82 2.97
N PRO A 574 22.92 21.84 2.11
CA PRO A 574 23.27 21.72 0.70
C PRO A 574 24.77 21.44 0.57
N ASN A 575 25.17 20.75 -0.50
CA ASN A 575 26.57 20.59 -0.93
C ASN A 575 27.51 19.80 0.00
N ILE A 576 27.00 19.20 1.08
CA ILE A 576 27.77 18.31 1.94
C ILE A 576 27.48 16.85 1.60
N VAL A 577 28.49 16.13 1.16
CA VAL A 577 28.44 14.66 1.03
C VAL A 577 28.80 14.05 2.39
N VAL A 578 28.02 13.07 2.85
CA VAL A 578 28.31 12.38 4.12
C VAL A 578 28.78 10.97 3.80
N THR A 579 29.96 10.60 4.28
CA THR A 579 30.49 9.25 4.12
C THR A 579 30.55 8.54 5.47
N ASP A 580 29.74 7.50 5.63
CA ASP A 580 29.75 6.62 6.78
C ASP A 580 30.77 5.50 6.58
N PHE A 581 31.84 5.55 7.35
CA PHE A 581 32.95 4.60 7.32
C PHE A 581 32.81 3.57 8.44
N VAL A 582 32.54 2.31 8.08
CA VAL A 582 32.45 1.20 9.04
C VAL A 582 33.72 0.34 8.95
N PRO A 583 34.67 0.45 9.91
CA PRO A 583 35.91 -0.31 9.85
C PRO A 583 35.63 -1.82 9.96
N PRO A 584 36.46 -2.68 9.33
CA PRO A 584 36.33 -4.12 9.44
C PRO A 584 36.59 -4.61 10.87
N GLN A 585 35.99 -5.76 11.23
CA GLN A 585 36.05 -6.31 12.61
C GLN A 585 37.43 -6.84 13.00
N GLN A 586 38.27 -7.26 12.04
CA GLN A 586 39.64 -7.67 12.30
C GLN A 586 40.62 -6.54 11.98
N SER A 587 41.45 -6.17 12.96
CA SER A 587 42.52 -5.18 12.81
C SER A 587 43.63 -5.77 11.91
N GLY A 588 43.43 -5.70 10.59
CA GLY A 588 44.32 -6.23 9.57
C GLY A 588 43.76 -6.14 8.15
N ASP A 589 42.43 -6.15 7.99
CA ASP A 589 41.78 -6.23 6.67
C ASP A 589 41.79 -4.90 5.89
N MET A 590 41.97 -3.76 6.55
CA MET A 590 42.01 -2.44 5.88
C MET A 590 43.33 -1.73 6.13
N PRO A 591 44.04 -1.31 5.06
CA PRO A 591 45.31 -0.64 5.19
C PRO A 591 45.18 0.73 5.85
N ILE A 592 46.15 1.06 6.70
CA ILE A 592 46.27 2.37 7.38
C ILE A 592 46.95 3.41 6.47
N ARG A 593 47.49 2.97 5.33
CA ARG A 593 48.15 3.86 4.35
C ARG A 593 47.27 4.06 3.13
N PRO A 594 47.14 5.31 2.64
CA PRO A 594 46.27 5.64 1.52
C PRO A 594 46.69 4.93 0.22
N ILE A 595 47.99 4.75 0.00
CA ILE A 595 48.51 4.14 -1.24
C ILE A 595 48.07 2.68 -1.44
N ASN A 596 47.68 2.01 -0.36
CA ASN A 596 47.23 0.62 -0.39
C ASN A 596 45.70 0.52 -0.57
N ILE A 597 44.97 1.64 -0.59
CA ILE A 597 43.52 1.65 -0.73
C ILE A 597 43.17 1.71 -2.22
N ARG A 598 42.46 0.68 -2.70
CA ARG A 598 41.88 0.65 -4.04
C ARG A 598 40.38 0.80 -3.92
N HIS A 599 39.81 1.79 -4.60
CA HIS A 599 38.38 2.10 -4.48
C HIS A 599 37.56 1.40 -5.55
N ARG A 600 36.46 0.75 -5.12
CA ARG A 600 35.39 0.27 -6.00
C ARG A 600 34.07 0.90 -5.59
N PHE A 601 33.32 1.40 -6.55
CA PHE A 601 32.04 2.05 -6.30
C PHE A 601 30.87 1.27 -6.89
N ILE A 602 29.80 1.15 -6.11
CA ILE A 602 28.48 0.72 -6.59
C ILE A 602 27.51 1.88 -6.42
N VAL A 603 26.84 2.26 -7.50
CA VAL A 603 25.77 3.28 -7.50
C VAL A 603 24.46 2.60 -7.84
N PRO A 604 23.57 2.36 -6.86
CA PRO A 604 22.22 1.88 -7.14
C PRO A 604 21.42 2.91 -7.93
N ILE A 605 20.85 2.51 -9.06
CA ILE A 605 20.04 3.39 -9.90
C ILE A 605 18.64 2.80 -10.10
N ALA A 606 17.61 3.52 -9.65
CA ALA A 606 16.22 3.15 -9.92
C ALA A 606 15.84 3.57 -11.36
N GLU A 607 16.19 4.80 -11.73
CA GLU A 607 16.07 5.32 -13.08
C GLU A 607 17.30 6.17 -13.40
N LEU A 608 17.59 6.39 -14.69
CA LEU A 608 18.63 7.34 -15.08
C LEU A 608 18.10 8.77 -14.99
N ASP A 609 18.19 9.34 -13.79
CA ASP A 609 17.82 10.70 -13.45
C ASP A 609 19.08 11.55 -13.10
N ARG A 610 18.89 12.85 -12.87
CA ARG A 610 20.00 13.77 -12.55
C ARG A 610 20.80 13.31 -11.31
N ALA A 611 20.10 12.78 -10.30
CA ALA A 611 20.71 12.30 -9.06
C ALA A 611 21.63 11.10 -9.31
N SER A 612 21.19 10.15 -10.13
CA SER A 612 21.96 8.99 -10.54
C SER A 612 23.19 9.39 -11.35
N VAL A 613 23.05 10.34 -12.29
CA VAL A 613 24.19 10.81 -13.09
C VAL A 613 25.24 11.53 -12.23
N GLN A 614 24.84 12.36 -11.27
CA GLN A 614 25.79 13.01 -10.36
C GLN A 614 26.44 12.02 -9.40
N SER A 615 25.69 11.04 -8.92
CA SER A 615 26.24 9.99 -8.07
C SER A 615 27.31 9.19 -8.81
N LEU A 616 27.09 8.92 -10.10
CA LEU A 616 28.10 8.33 -10.98
C LEU A 616 29.27 9.28 -11.25
N ALA A 617 29.03 10.57 -11.44
CA ALA A 617 30.09 11.56 -11.64
C ALA A 617 31.01 11.66 -10.41
N TYR A 618 30.43 11.73 -9.21
CA TYR A 618 31.14 11.70 -7.95
C TYR A 618 31.98 10.42 -7.83
N ALA A 619 31.40 9.24 -8.10
CA ALA A 619 32.14 7.97 -8.09
C ALA A 619 33.35 7.97 -9.05
N ARG A 620 33.12 8.40 -10.30
CA ARG A 620 34.11 8.39 -11.38
C ARG A 620 35.24 9.39 -11.15
N SER A 621 34.98 10.47 -10.42
CA SER A 621 36.01 11.44 -10.07
C SER A 621 37.04 10.88 -9.06
N ILE A 622 36.72 9.76 -8.41
CA ILE A 622 37.59 9.09 -7.43
C ILE A 622 38.24 7.84 -8.01
N SER A 623 37.48 7.00 -8.73
CA SER A 623 37.99 5.74 -9.28
C SER A 623 37.32 5.39 -10.61
N PRO A 624 38.03 4.75 -11.55
CA PRO A 624 37.43 4.21 -12.76
C PRO A 624 36.59 2.94 -12.49
N HIS A 625 36.75 2.29 -11.33
CA HIS A 625 36.02 1.06 -10.98
C HIS A 625 34.63 1.37 -10.41
N VAL A 626 33.73 1.86 -11.27
CA VAL A 626 32.35 2.20 -10.92
C VAL A 626 31.36 1.27 -11.63
N THR A 627 30.43 0.73 -10.86
CA THR A 627 29.32 -0.08 -11.38
C THR A 627 27.98 0.57 -11.04
N ALA A 628 27.16 0.80 -12.05
CA ALA A 628 25.77 1.18 -11.86
C ALA A 628 24.92 -0.08 -11.69
N ALA A 629 24.22 -0.21 -10.57
CA ALA A 629 23.40 -1.37 -10.27
C ALA A 629 21.91 -1.01 -10.40
N HIS A 630 21.22 -1.57 -11.39
CA HIS A 630 19.78 -1.41 -11.57
C HIS A 630 19.06 -2.71 -11.19
N VAL A 631 18.07 -2.64 -10.31
CA VAL A 631 17.25 -3.80 -9.95
C VAL A 631 16.01 -3.84 -10.83
N ALA A 632 15.96 -4.82 -11.73
CA ALA A 632 14.87 -5.03 -12.66
C ALA A 632 13.63 -5.58 -11.94
N ILE A 633 12.63 -4.73 -11.76
CA ILE A 633 11.31 -5.12 -11.23
C ILE A 633 10.38 -5.57 -12.37
N GLU A 634 10.46 -4.91 -13.53
CA GLU A 634 9.63 -5.17 -14.72
C GLU A 634 10.46 -5.15 -15.99
N ALA A 635 10.20 -6.09 -16.90
CA ALA A 635 10.96 -6.21 -18.15
C ALA A 635 10.88 -4.96 -19.03
N GLN A 636 9.76 -4.23 -18.99
CA GLN A 636 9.58 -3.00 -19.79
C GLN A 636 10.42 -1.82 -19.26
N ASP A 637 10.72 -1.77 -17.97
CA ASP A 637 11.51 -0.68 -17.40
C ASP A 637 13.01 -0.89 -17.65
N VAL A 638 13.46 -2.14 -17.72
CA VAL A 638 14.84 -2.49 -18.08
C VAL A 638 15.21 -1.91 -19.45
N GLU A 639 14.34 -2.04 -20.44
CA GLU A 639 14.58 -1.50 -21.78
C GLU A 639 14.67 0.03 -21.79
N LYS A 640 13.83 0.71 -21.01
CA LYS A 640 13.90 2.18 -20.89
C LYS A 640 15.21 2.63 -20.24
N VAL A 641 15.62 1.96 -19.17
CA VAL A 641 16.88 2.27 -18.46
C VAL A 641 18.08 1.97 -19.35
N ARG A 642 18.09 0.83 -20.05
CA ARG A 642 19.15 0.45 -21.00
C ARG A 642 19.25 1.47 -22.14
N ALA A 643 18.13 1.89 -22.74
CA ALA A 643 18.13 2.89 -23.80
C ALA A 643 18.64 4.27 -23.31
N LYS A 644 18.26 4.70 -22.10
CA LYS A 644 18.80 5.92 -21.48
C LYS A 644 20.30 5.77 -21.18
N TRP A 645 20.73 4.59 -20.73
CA TRP A 645 22.13 4.29 -20.41
C TRP A 645 23.02 4.33 -21.65
N GLU A 646 22.60 3.70 -22.74
CA GLU A 646 23.32 3.73 -24.02
C GLU A 646 23.50 5.16 -24.53
N ARG A 647 22.46 6.00 -24.41
CA ARG A 647 22.58 7.43 -24.71
C ARG A 647 23.61 8.11 -23.82
N LEU A 648 23.59 7.87 -22.51
CA LEU A 648 24.58 8.47 -21.59
C LEU A 648 26.01 8.07 -21.99
N GLN A 649 26.25 6.80 -22.32
CA GLN A 649 27.57 6.31 -22.73
C GLN A 649 28.11 7.02 -23.97
N THR A 650 27.26 7.47 -24.90
CA THR A 650 27.71 8.24 -26.08
C THR A 650 28.32 9.61 -25.73
N TYR A 651 28.03 10.15 -24.55
CA TYR A 651 28.58 11.43 -24.09
C TYR A 651 29.81 11.26 -23.19
N LEU A 652 30.21 10.03 -22.87
CA LEU A 652 31.32 9.73 -21.97
C LEU A 652 32.58 9.39 -22.76
N THR A 653 33.74 9.78 -22.22
CA THR A 653 35.03 9.31 -22.75
C THR A 653 35.28 7.85 -22.37
N LYS A 654 36.18 7.14 -23.08
CA LYS A 654 36.51 5.73 -22.76
C LYS A 654 37.02 5.53 -21.32
N GLU A 655 37.59 6.56 -20.71
CA GLU A 655 38.06 6.53 -19.32
C GLU A 655 36.92 6.72 -18.29
N GLU A 656 35.77 7.21 -18.74
CA GLU A 656 34.56 7.44 -17.93
C GLU A 656 33.48 6.36 -18.17
N GLU A 657 33.78 5.37 -19.02
CA GLU A 657 32.89 4.25 -19.32
C GLU A 657 32.60 3.44 -18.05
N THR A 658 31.33 3.18 -17.81
CA THR A 658 30.88 2.45 -16.62
C THR A 658 29.94 1.33 -16.97
N HIS A 659 30.01 0.26 -16.19
CA HIS A 659 29.22 -0.94 -16.41
C HIS A 659 27.85 -0.80 -15.76
N LEU A 660 26.79 -1.05 -16.54
CA LEU A 660 25.44 -1.21 -16.01
C LEU A 660 25.20 -2.69 -15.73
N VAL A 661 24.97 -3.03 -14.47
CA VAL A 661 24.54 -4.37 -14.06
C VAL A 661 23.04 -4.32 -13.79
N VAL A 662 22.31 -5.15 -14.53
CA VAL A 662 20.87 -5.34 -14.32
C VAL A 662 20.68 -6.59 -13.46
N ILE A 663 20.21 -6.39 -12.23
CA ILE A 663 19.94 -7.45 -11.27
C ILE A 663 18.47 -7.82 -11.38
N GLU A 664 18.18 -9.06 -11.79
CA GLU A 664 16.80 -9.53 -11.85
C GLU A 664 16.18 -9.66 -10.45
N SER A 665 15.00 -9.07 -10.26
CA SER A 665 14.24 -9.19 -9.01
C SER A 665 13.04 -10.11 -9.20
N PRO A 666 13.16 -11.42 -8.89
CA PRO A 666 12.04 -12.37 -9.04
C PRO A 666 10.83 -12.01 -8.19
N TYR A 667 11.02 -11.26 -7.11
CA TYR A 667 9.99 -10.88 -6.13
C TYR A 667 9.60 -9.41 -6.19
N ARG A 668 10.08 -8.63 -7.17
CA ARG A 668 9.83 -7.17 -7.24
C ARG A 668 10.28 -6.40 -5.99
N SER A 669 11.29 -6.92 -5.30
CA SER A 669 11.97 -6.30 -4.16
C SER A 669 13.23 -5.57 -4.65
N LEU A 670 13.44 -4.33 -4.23
CA LEU A 670 14.65 -3.55 -4.54
C LEU A 670 15.82 -3.90 -3.63
N ALA A 671 15.61 -3.86 -2.31
CA ALA A 671 16.72 -3.91 -1.36
C ALA A 671 17.45 -5.25 -1.34
N ARG A 672 16.73 -6.38 -1.32
CA ARG A 672 17.35 -7.71 -1.16
C ARG A 672 18.26 -8.14 -2.31
N PRO A 673 17.83 -8.12 -3.59
CA PRO A 673 18.71 -8.53 -4.68
C PRO A 673 19.95 -7.64 -4.79
N LEU A 674 19.78 -6.34 -4.52
CA LEU A 674 20.89 -5.39 -4.51
C LEU A 674 21.88 -5.68 -3.39
N LEU A 675 21.41 -5.94 -2.17
CA LEU A 675 22.28 -6.31 -1.04
C LEU A 675 23.02 -7.62 -1.31
N ALA A 676 22.34 -8.64 -1.86
CA ALA A 676 22.99 -9.90 -2.23
C ALA A 676 24.08 -9.71 -3.29
N TYR A 677 23.83 -8.84 -4.27
CA TYR A 677 24.83 -8.45 -5.26
C TYR A 677 26.02 -7.72 -4.62
N ILE A 678 25.76 -6.75 -3.75
CA ILE A 678 26.80 -6.00 -3.02
C ILE A 678 27.67 -6.95 -2.18
N ASP A 679 27.04 -7.90 -1.47
CA ASP A 679 27.74 -8.92 -0.68
C ASP A 679 28.65 -9.78 -1.57
N THR A 680 28.14 -10.22 -2.71
CA THR A 680 28.93 -11.01 -3.69
C THR A 680 30.12 -10.21 -4.22
N VAL A 681 29.93 -8.92 -4.55
CA VAL A 681 31.02 -8.07 -5.03
C VAL A 681 32.06 -7.81 -3.94
N HIS A 682 31.62 -7.62 -2.69
CA HIS A 682 32.51 -7.42 -1.55
C HIS A 682 33.39 -8.65 -1.31
N GLU A 683 32.84 -9.86 -1.40
CA GLU A 683 33.59 -11.11 -1.26
C GLU A 683 34.56 -11.35 -2.44
N MET A 684 34.14 -11.07 -3.68
CA MET A 684 34.99 -11.27 -4.86
C MET A 684 36.17 -10.29 -4.93
N HIS A 685 36.01 -9.10 -4.37
CA HIS A 685 37.01 -8.02 -4.39
C HIS A 685 37.42 -7.61 -2.97
N ALA A 686 37.73 -8.57 -2.11
CA ALA A 686 38.11 -8.32 -0.71
C ALA A 686 39.33 -7.39 -0.53
N GLU A 687 40.21 -7.32 -1.55
CA GLU A 687 41.39 -6.43 -1.57
C GLU A 687 41.05 -4.96 -1.89
N GLU A 688 39.81 -4.67 -2.32
CA GLU A 688 39.35 -3.33 -2.67
C GLU A 688 38.35 -2.80 -1.65
N THR A 689 38.43 -1.51 -1.32
CA THR A 689 37.45 -0.86 -0.45
C THR A 689 36.18 -0.56 -1.23
N LEU A 690 35.13 -1.33 -0.95
CA LEU A 690 33.82 -1.15 -1.56
C LEU A 690 33.07 0.03 -0.95
N THR A 691 32.72 1.01 -1.78
CA THR A 691 31.90 2.16 -1.41
C THR A 691 30.56 2.12 -2.16
N VAL A 692 29.45 2.17 -1.43
CA VAL A 692 28.11 2.24 -2.00
C VAL A 692 27.60 3.67 -1.91
N ILE A 693 27.30 4.30 -3.05
CA ILE A 693 26.81 5.68 -3.09
C ILE A 693 25.28 5.67 -3.13
N LEU A 694 24.63 6.26 -2.14
CA LEU A 694 23.18 6.36 -2.03
C LEU A 694 22.72 7.80 -2.30
N PRO A 695 21.97 8.06 -3.38
CA PRO A 695 21.30 9.33 -3.54
C PRO A 695 20.09 9.40 -2.58
N GLU A 696 20.04 10.42 -1.73
CA GLU A 696 18.97 10.61 -0.73
C GLU A 696 18.34 12.00 -0.85
N PHE A 697 17.01 12.10 -0.85
CA PHE A 697 16.31 13.38 -0.94
C PHE A 697 16.32 14.14 0.39
N VAL A 698 16.74 15.39 0.36
CA VAL A 698 16.54 16.30 1.49
C VAL A 698 15.22 17.01 1.28
N VAL A 699 14.22 16.55 2.03
CA VAL A 699 12.84 17.05 1.94
C VAL A 699 12.64 18.32 2.77
N ALA A 700 11.74 19.19 2.32
CA ALA A 700 11.46 20.45 2.99
C ALA A 700 10.52 20.26 4.20
N HIS A 701 9.65 19.25 4.15
CA HIS A 701 8.69 18.95 5.21
C HIS A 701 8.80 17.50 5.68
N TRP A 702 8.51 17.26 6.96
CA TRP A 702 8.59 15.91 7.55
C TRP A 702 7.66 14.90 6.87
N TRP A 703 6.50 15.32 6.34
CA TRP A 703 5.54 14.43 5.70
C TRP A 703 6.02 13.94 4.32
N GLU A 704 6.87 14.72 3.64
CA GLU A 704 7.49 14.32 2.37
C GLU A 704 8.47 13.16 2.58
N TYR A 705 9.03 13.02 3.79
CA TYR A 705 9.87 11.88 4.15
C TYR A 705 9.11 10.55 4.14
N LEU A 706 7.79 10.56 4.37
CA LEU A 706 6.97 9.36 4.22
C LEU A 706 6.79 8.98 2.73
N LEU A 707 6.90 9.95 1.82
CA LEU A 707 6.73 9.75 0.39
C LEU A 707 8.03 9.39 -0.33
N HIS A 708 9.19 9.76 0.24
CA HIS A 708 10.53 9.63 -0.36
C HIS A 708 11.50 8.85 0.56
N ASN A 709 12.68 8.48 0.05
CA ASN A 709 13.81 7.87 0.79
C ASN A 709 13.61 6.54 1.54
N GLN A 710 12.42 5.96 1.58
CA GLN A 710 12.21 4.71 2.33
C GLN A 710 13.13 3.56 1.88
N THR A 711 13.40 3.45 0.57
CA THR A 711 14.35 2.46 0.03
C THR A 711 15.79 2.76 0.41
N ALA A 712 16.21 4.03 0.34
CA ALA A 712 17.56 4.44 0.72
C ALA A 712 17.81 4.19 2.21
N PHE A 713 16.84 4.54 3.07
CA PHE A 713 16.90 4.24 4.50
C PHE A 713 17.04 2.74 4.80
N GLN A 714 16.27 1.89 4.10
CA GLN A 714 16.37 0.43 4.25
C GLN A 714 17.74 -0.10 3.81
N LEU A 715 18.26 0.36 2.67
CA LEU A 715 19.57 -0.01 2.16
C LEU A 715 20.68 0.45 3.09
N LYS A 716 20.68 1.71 3.48
CA LYS A 716 21.65 2.30 4.41
C LYS A 716 21.70 1.53 5.73
N THR A 717 20.55 1.28 6.33
CA THR A 717 20.47 0.51 7.59
C THR A 717 21.12 -0.87 7.47
N ALA A 718 20.87 -1.55 6.35
CA ALA A 718 21.42 -2.88 6.08
C ALA A 718 22.92 -2.84 5.74
N LEU A 719 23.38 -1.83 4.98
CA LEU A 719 24.78 -1.66 4.60
C LEU A 719 25.67 -1.30 5.77
N LEU A 720 25.22 -0.39 6.65
CA LEU A 720 25.97 -0.03 7.85
C LEU A 720 26.16 -1.22 8.81
N ALA A 721 25.31 -2.26 8.71
CA ALA A 721 25.45 -3.50 9.49
C ALA A 721 26.53 -4.46 8.93
N ARG A 722 27.09 -4.16 7.75
CA ARG A 722 28.15 -4.93 7.10
C ARG A 722 29.50 -4.24 7.32
N PRO A 723 30.40 -4.83 8.13
CA PRO A 723 31.73 -4.27 8.32
C PRO A 723 32.52 -4.28 7.01
N GLY A 724 33.37 -3.27 6.78
CA GLY A 724 34.21 -3.19 5.58
C GLY A 724 33.55 -2.56 4.35
N ILE A 725 32.25 -2.24 4.41
CA ILE A 725 31.54 -1.50 3.36
C ILE A 725 31.39 -0.04 3.78
N VAL A 726 31.83 0.87 2.92
CA VAL A 726 31.67 2.32 3.09
C VAL A 726 30.37 2.76 2.43
N VAL A 727 29.59 3.62 3.09
CA VAL A 727 28.35 4.16 2.53
C VAL A 727 28.50 5.67 2.36
N THR A 728 28.27 6.19 1.17
CA THR A 728 28.35 7.63 0.88
C THR A 728 26.98 8.15 0.46
N ASP A 729 26.42 9.06 1.25
CA ASP A 729 25.14 9.70 0.96
C ASP A 729 25.35 10.99 0.18
N ILE A 730 24.68 11.09 -0.97
CA ILE A 730 24.65 12.30 -1.79
C ILE A 730 23.28 12.97 -1.60
N PRO A 731 23.20 14.07 -0.83
CA PRO A 731 21.93 14.73 -0.58
C PRO A 731 21.41 15.44 -1.84
N GLN A 732 20.13 15.21 -2.13
CA GLN A 732 19.38 15.82 -3.21
C GLN A 732 18.39 16.83 -2.63
N HIS A 733 18.77 18.11 -2.65
CA HIS A 733 17.94 19.16 -2.07
C HIS A 733 16.79 19.53 -2.99
N LEU A 734 15.57 19.51 -2.44
CA LEU A 734 14.41 20.07 -3.11
C LEU A 734 14.42 21.59 -2.89
N ARG A 735 14.49 22.35 -3.98
CA ARG A 735 14.64 23.81 -3.92
C ARG A 735 13.50 24.42 -3.12
N ARG A 736 13.82 25.06 -2.00
CA ARG A 736 12.85 25.89 -1.27
C ARG A 736 12.39 26.99 -2.22
N GLN A 737 11.07 27.16 -2.44
CA GLN A 737 10.57 28.39 -3.04
C GLN A 737 11.05 29.54 -2.14
N SER A 738 12.12 30.22 -2.56
CA SER A 738 12.48 31.49 -1.97
C SER A 738 11.29 32.41 -2.24
N LYS A 739 10.73 32.94 -1.15
CA LYS A 739 9.73 34.02 -1.21
C LYS A 739 10.34 35.33 -1.76
N ASP A 740 11.62 35.36 -2.14
CA ASP A 740 12.35 36.57 -2.55
C ASP A 740 12.31 36.85 -4.06
N LYS A 741 11.33 36.31 -4.79
CA LYS A 741 11.03 36.76 -6.17
C LYS A 741 9.65 37.39 -6.34
N MET A 742 9.01 37.77 -5.24
CA MET A 742 7.87 38.68 -5.24
C MET A 742 8.16 39.85 -4.29
N ALA A 743 9.12 40.69 -4.68
CA ALA A 743 9.27 42.05 -4.19
C ALA A 743 9.44 42.96 -5.40
#